data_AF-A0A813D7T8-F1
#
_entry.id   AF-A0A813D7T8-F1
#
_cell.length_a   1.000
_cell.length_b   1.000
_cell.length_c   1.000
_cell.angle_alpha   90.00
_cell.angle_beta   90.00
_cell.angle_gamma   90.00
#
_symmetry.space_group_name_H-M   'P 1'
#
loop_
_entity.id
_entity.type
_entity.pdbx_description
1 polymer ?
#
loop_
_entity_poly.entity_id
_entity_poly.type
_entity_poly.pdbx_seq_one_letter_code
_entity_poly.pdbx_strand_id
1 'polypeptide(L)'
;MLHAQVLERFMCQCIESQFMMPYEAVCSAATERLPYWCMVVVSAIAAIRACSLTVLSDVAVSRARSAQFQQSAMRYKGEELTGERLSLNGEGARALNAGLLADDRVLQRAVGSGVKGGVNRREQRHWASFVYAFSIAASVFHLVDLHPGLIPGLQLAMACTKCASLPVQSTRPRPASSLGQPHVQGDESSVAAAAAATASATASAVLAVAGAVSLGAASGRSRRAKLPKVVRLQQGQGMPSPTLEINYYELDAVEAPRILSAVRLAIKMASPIVQESTSPEERLLKLLSEPSVQSMLTTVSRLPVFSKEMALAFKEPFFFNLHHDHLGAAAFSEDDLDLLLAMKQLKYFWNLPQSQLAILLEQMARQLEGPSQAAPFQEFLRVLTQTPNHAKNIKHLRDELPAEVKAEYLRNAEYLETADAHAVYPTSIYRQCDGFTLATKDASTIEAVMSTTLTTTIKIARKVLEPSNHLLYNIYKPLGRCVAVVDDKVDAIYGKELDAYFAGHGIEFKKIVSSGNEADKDIRDVERILVSLKKAGQGRHEPLLVVGGGVIADIAGFAAALYSRNTPYVMLCTSIVSGIDAGPSPRVCCNGFDYKNLYGAYHPPVLTITDRAFWASLHPGWLRHGVAEIIKMAVMKDLSLFELVEQWGPKCLETKFGTVGDSVNDQAFQDVCDLIVGKAMEGYVRSEYGNLWETHQCRPHAYGHTWSPGYELPSGMLHGQAVGTCMGFGAYLAMKSDFIPEIECQRILKVISDCELCLWHPIMEDGAAVWRSQVAMIEKRGGNLCAPIPRPLGESGYLNDLSEEMLLQRLQEYKSICLSYPRQGRGVEEHCTEVGLADPQSKKMAPPDDRFVVTPTDLLITTLSKAKAQNDMATVGEVVRMLDGVDGMVVKYSTQPSEALHNISVQTAKSNPNWAEMEKKGTTSRLLEAEMISGQAEGQLLKLLVKFGAVKKVLDIGTFTGYSSLAMAEALPEDGRVVTLERQEEAAKMAAENWASSPHVGKIESRVGEAQALLQALASQGESFDLVFLDVDKPGYFALYQTLMETGLLRVGGLLAVDNTMYKGEELTGERLSLNGEGARALNAGLLADDRVLQVMLPLRDGLTLAFRQH
;
A
#
# COMPACT_ATOMS: atom_id res chain seq x y z
N MET A 1 -47.40 5.85 0.69
CA MET A 1 -48.36 4.73 0.57
C MET A 1 -49.08 4.68 -0.77
N LEU A 2 -49.66 5.78 -1.29
CA LEU A 2 -50.34 5.79 -2.59
C LEU A 2 -49.44 5.40 -3.79
N HIS A 3 -48.16 5.80 -3.77
CA HIS A 3 -47.19 5.43 -4.83
C HIS A 3 -46.79 3.94 -4.84
N ALA A 4 -46.88 3.24 -3.70
CA ALA A 4 -46.53 1.81 -3.63
C ALA A 4 -47.63 0.93 -4.25
N GLN A 5 -48.91 1.31 -4.09
CA GLN A 5 -50.05 0.61 -4.68
C GLN A 5 -50.13 0.81 -6.21
N VAL A 6 -49.65 1.94 -6.73
CA VAL A 6 -49.54 2.17 -8.18
C VAL A 6 -48.42 1.31 -8.78
N LEU A 7 -47.29 1.17 -8.08
CA LEU A 7 -46.18 0.32 -8.51
C LEU A 7 -46.55 -1.17 -8.50
N GLU A 8 -47.29 -1.62 -7.49
CA GLU A 8 -47.74 -3.02 -7.36
C GLU A 8 -48.77 -3.38 -8.44
N ARG A 9 -49.70 -2.48 -8.78
CA ARG A 9 -50.66 -2.69 -9.90
C ARG A 9 -49.99 -2.67 -11.27
N PHE A 10 -49.00 -1.80 -11.46
CA PHE A 10 -48.24 -1.74 -12.71
C PHE A 10 -47.38 -3.00 -12.91
N MET A 11 -46.73 -3.48 -11.84
CA MET A 11 -45.96 -4.72 -11.87
C MET A 11 -46.83 -5.96 -12.10
N CYS A 12 -48.04 -6.03 -11.53
CA CYS A 12 -48.96 -7.14 -11.79
C CYS A 12 -49.47 -7.15 -13.25
N GLN A 13 -49.79 -5.98 -13.83
CA GLN A 13 -50.20 -5.89 -15.24
C GLN A 13 -49.09 -6.27 -16.24
N CYS A 14 -47.83 -5.98 -15.92
CA CYS A 14 -46.67 -6.39 -16.72
C CYS A 14 -46.30 -7.87 -16.57
N ILE A 15 -46.79 -8.55 -15.53
CA ILE A 15 -46.57 -9.99 -15.30
C ILE A 15 -47.67 -10.83 -15.98
N GLU A 16 -48.90 -10.32 -16.08
CA GLU A 16 -50.04 -11.07 -16.66
C GLU A 16 -50.19 -10.89 -18.19
N SER A 17 -49.64 -9.83 -18.79
CA SER A 17 -49.73 -9.62 -20.25
C SER A 17 -48.53 -10.25 -20.98
N GLN A 18 -48.73 -11.41 -21.61
CA GLN A 18 -47.74 -12.09 -22.48
C GLN A 18 -47.43 -11.36 -23.81
N PHE A 19 -47.57 -10.03 -23.87
CA PHE A 19 -47.28 -9.25 -25.08
C PHE A 19 -45.95 -8.51 -24.97
N MET A 20 -45.05 -8.79 -25.91
CA MET A 20 -43.84 -8.00 -26.12
C MET A 20 -44.20 -6.56 -26.48
N MET A 21 -43.82 -5.60 -25.65
CA MET A 21 -43.74 -4.19 -26.06
C MET A 21 -42.28 -3.80 -26.32
N PRO A 22 -41.98 -3.04 -27.40
CA PRO A 22 -40.64 -2.55 -27.68
C PRO A 22 -40.13 -1.60 -26.57
N TYR A 23 -38.85 -1.71 -26.24
CA TYR A 23 -38.14 -0.96 -25.19
C TYR A 23 -38.36 0.57 -25.27
N GLU A 24 -38.52 1.11 -26.47
CA GLU A 24 -38.76 2.55 -26.70
C GLU A 24 -40.13 3.03 -26.19
N ALA A 25 -41.16 2.16 -26.18
CA ALA A 25 -42.50 2.51 -25.68
C ALA A 25 -42.54 2.58 -24.14
N VAL A 26 -41.71 1.78 -23.45
CA VAL A 26 -41.60 1.79 -21.98
C VAL A 26 -40.90 3.06 -21.49
N CYS A 27 -39.86 3.52 -22.22
CA CYS A 27 -39.15 4.75 -21.90
C CYS A 27 -40.00 6.00 -22.15
N SER A 28 -40.83 6.01 -23.21
CA SER A 28 -41.70 7.16 -23.51
C SER A 28 -42.88 7.32 -22.54
N ALA A 29 -43.34 6.26 -21.88
CA ALA A 29 -44.44 6.35 -20.90
C ALA A 29 -43.95 6.70 -19.48
N ALA A 30 -42.67 6.45 -19.16
CA ALA A 30 -42.10 6.63 -17.83
C ALA A 30 -41.57 8.05 -17.56
N THR A 31 -41.37 8.87 -18.59
CA THR A 31 -40.75 10.20 -18.49
C THR A 31 -41.62 11.28 -17.86
N GLU A 32 -42.93 11.09 -17.73
CA GLU A 32 -43.80 12.19 -17.26
C GLU A 32 -44.12 12.20 -15.75
N ARG A 33 -43.92 11.12 -14.96
CA ARG A 33 -44.32 11.12 -13.52
C ARG A 33 -43.53 10.26 -12.52
N LEU A 34 -42.31 9.78 -12.81
CA LEU A 34 -41.55 8.94 -11.85
C LEU A 34 -40.18 9.51 -11.46
N PRO A 35 -39.79 9.49 -10.16
CA PRO A 35 -38.46 9.90 -9.71
C PRO A 35 -37.33 9.02 -10.28
N TYR A 36 -36.17 9.63 -10.51
CA TYR A 36 -34.99 9.04 -11.17
C TYR A 36 -34.57 7.64 -10.67
N TRP A 37 -34.68 7.37 -9.37
CA TRP A 37 -34.34 6.06 -8.80
C TRP A 37 -35.27 4.93 -9.26
N CYS A 38 -36.55 5.21 -9.55
CA CYS A 38 -37.47 4.23 -10.12
C CYS A 38 -37.11 3.87 -11.57
N MET A 39 -36.59 4.83 -12.34
CA MET A 39 -36.12 4.55 -13.71
C MET A 39 -34.88 3.65 -13.70
N VAL A 40 -33.95 3.87 -12.75
CA VAL A 40 -32.75 3.02 -12.62
C VAL A 40 -33.11 1.57 -12.30
N VAL A 41 -34.09 1.36 -11.42
CA VAL A 41 -34.54 0.00 -11.04
C VAL A 41 -35.29 -0.69 -12.18
N VAL A 42 -36.16 0.03 -12.92
CA VAL A 42 -36.87 -0.53 -14.08
C VAL A 42 -35.90 -0.87 -15.23
N SER A 43 -34.91 -0.01 -15.49
CA SER A 43 -33.87 -0.26 -16.48
C SER A 43 -32.95 -1.42 -16.10
N ALA A 44 -32.62 -1.57 -14.81
CA ALA A 44 -31.85 -2.70 -14.30
C ALA A 44 -32.63 -4.03 -14.43
N ILE A 45 -33.92 -4.04 -14.13
CA ILE A 45 -34.77 -5.24 -14.28
C ILE A 45 -34.95 -5.60 -15.76
N ALA A 46 -35.09 -4.61 -16.65
CA ALA A 46 -35.15 -4.82 -18.09
C ALA A 46 -33.84 -5.37 -18.65
N ALA A 47 -32.68 -4.87 -18.19
CA ALA A 47 -31.36 -5.36 -18.56
C ALA A 47 -31.11 -6.80 -18.05
N ILE A 48 -31.57 -7.12 -16.84
CA ILE A 48 -31.52 -8.48 -16.28
C ILE A 48 -32.40 -9.44 -17.09
N ARG A 49 -33.60 -9.02 -17.52
CA ARG A 49 -34.47 -9.83 -18.41
C ARG A 49 -33.89 -10.00 -19.82
N ALA A 50 -33.24 -8.98 -20.37
CA ALA A 50 -32.58 -9.05 -21.67
C ALA A 50 -31.37 -10.02 -21.64
N CYS A 51 -30.55 -9.96 -20.59
CA CYS A 51 -29.44 -10.91 -20.37
C CYS A 51 -29.94 -12.33 -20.07
N SER A 52 -31.09 -12.49 -19.42
CA SER A 52 -31.68 -13.81 -19.13
C SER A 52 -32.19 -14.50 -20.40
N LEU A 53 -32.58 -13.76 -21.44
CA LEU A 53 -33.07 -14.33 -22.71
C LEU A 53 -31.95 -14.77 -23.66
N THR A 54 -30.74 -14.20 -23.55
CA THR A 54 -29.56 -14.65 -24.32
C THR A 54 -28.93 -15.92 -23.74
N VAL A 55 -29.14 -16.19 -22.45
CA VAL A 55 -28.68 -17.41 -21.76
C VAL A 55 -29.73 -18.55 -21.81
N LEU A 56 -30.96 -18.28 -22.25
CA LEU A 56 -32.06 -19.25 -22.28
C LEU A 56 -32.24 -20.01 -23.62
N SER A 57 -31.40 -19.80 -24.63
CA SER A 57 -31.38 -20.69 -25.81
C SER A 57 -30.61 -22.00 -25.60
N ASP A 58 -29.72 -22.08 -24.60
CA ASP A 58 -28.94 -23.30 -24.32
C ASP A 58 -29.46 -24.15 -23.15
N VAL A 59 -30.42 -23.65 -22.36
CA VAL A 59 -31.03 -24.39 -21.23
C VAL A 59 -32.30 -25.16 -21.64
N ALA A 60 -32.77 -25.02 -22.87
CA ALA A 60 -33.97 -25.71 -23.36
C ALA A 60 -33.81 -27.24 -23.48
N VAL A 61 -32.59 -27.78 -23.40
CA VAL A 61 -32.34 -29.24 -23.42
C VAL A 61 -32.40 -29.88 -22.01
N SER A 62 -32.33 -29.09 -20.93
CA SER A 62 -32.31 -29.63 -19.55
C SER A 62 -33.68 -29.68 -18.85
N ARG A 63 -34.68 -28.92 -19.34
CA ARG A 63 -36.02 -28.88 -18.73
C ARG A 63 -36.94 -30.08 -19.03
N ALA A 64 -36.52 -31.02 -19.87
CA ALA A 64 -37.28 -32.24 -20.12
C ALA A 64 -37.08 -33.36 -19.07
N ARG A 65 -36.16 -33.22 -18.10
CA ARG A 65 -35.87 -34.29 -17.10
C ARG A 65 -36.32 -34.01 -15.66
N SER A 66 -36.63 -32.77 -15.27
CA SER A 66 -37.08 -32.47 -13.89
C SER A 66 -38.58 -32.63 -13.65
N ALA A 67 -39.39 -32.84 -14.69
CA ALA A 67 -40.83 -33.09 -14.55
C ALA A 67 -41.15 -34.54 -14.11
N GLN A 68 -40.15 -35.43 -14.02
CA GLN A 68 -40.33 -36.83 -13.61
C GLN A 68 -40.00 -37.09 -12.12
N PHE A 69 -39.46 -36.11 -11.39
CA PHE A 69 -39.05 -36.29 -9.99
C PHE A 69 -40.06 -35.76 -8.96
N GLN A 70 -41.05 -34.95 -9.37
CA GLN A 70 -42.10 -34.45 -8.46
C GLN A 70 -43.35 -35.35 -8.35
N GLN A 71 -43.41 -36.47 -9.09
CA GLN A 71 -44.49 -37.46 -8.94
C GLN A 71 -44.16 -38.63 -7.99
N SER A 72 -42.94 -38.71 -7.43
CA SER A 72 -42.50 -39.88 -6.64
C SER A 72 -42.39 -39.65 -5.12
N ALA A 73 -42.70 -38.45 -4.60
CA ALA A 73 -42.61 -38.15 -3.17
C ALA A 73 -43.97 -38.01 -2.44
N MET A 74 -45.06 -38.49 -3.05
CA MET A 74 -46.42 -38.51 -2.46
C MET A 74 -46.97 -39.92 -2.17
N ARG A 75 -46.11 -40.92 -2.02
CA ARG A 75 -46.51 -42.26 -1.56
C ARG A 75 -45.42 -42.85 -0.66
N TYR A 76 -45.46 -42.56 0.63
CA TYR A 76 -45.05 -43.47 1.71
C TYR A 76 -45.57 -42.90 3.04
N LYS A 77 -46.88 -43.03 3.24
CA LYS A 77 -47.52 -43.12 4.56
C LYS A 77 -48.12 -44.52 4.61
N GLY A 78 -47.67 -45.36 5.52
CA GLY A 78 -48.24 -46.69 5.75
C GLY A 78 -47.43 -47.49 6.78
N GLU A 79 -47.98 -47.56 8.00
CA GLU A 79 -48.00 -48.71 8.94
C GLU A 79 -46.65 -49.20 9.52
N GLU A 80 -46.34 -48.94 10.80
CA GLU A 80 -46.74 -49.65 12.03
C GLU A 80 -46.07 -51.02 12.30
N LEU A 81 -45.05 -50.97 13.18
CA LEU A 81 -44.80 -51.78 14.38
C LEU A 81 -44.67 -53.33 14.31
N THR A 82 -43.49 -53.81 14.73
CA THR A 82 -43.21 -54.81 15.80
C THR A 82 -41.70 -55.08 15.78
N GLY A 83 -40.87 -55.08 16.83
CA GLY A 83 -41.02 -55.07 18.26
C GLY A 83 -40.05 -56.11 18.83
N GLU A 84 -38.82 -55.74 19.23
CA GLU A 84 -38.20 -56.16 20.52
C GLU A 84 -36.78 -55.60 20.78
N ARG A 85 -36.60 -55.29 22.06
CA ARG A 85 -35.55 -54.56 22.82
C ARG A 85 -34.08 -54.93 22.55
N LEU A 86 -33.21 -53.92 22.66
CA LEU A 86 -32.19 -53.83 23.73
C LEU A 86 -31.70 -52.38 23.91
N SER A 87 -31.69 -51.93 25.18
CA SER A 87 -31.35 -50.60 25.67
C SER A 87 -29.84 -50.37 25.74
N LEU A 88 -29.37 -49.14 25.46
CA LEU A 88 -28.23 -48.49 26.15
C LEU A 88 -28.23 -46.96 25.92
N ASN A 89 -28.53 -46.24 27.01
CA ASN A 89 -28.08 -44.93 27.49
C ASN A 89 -27.78 -43.76 26.50
N GLY A 90 -28.67 -42.77 26.50
CA GLY A 90 -28.40 -41.56 27.30
C GLY A 90 -27.38 -40.52 26.82
N GLU A 91 -27.02 -40.41 25.54
CA GLU A 91 -26.30 -39.19 25.04
C GLU A 91 -26.54 -38.82 23.56
N GLY A 92 -27.05 -39.72 22.71
CA GLY A 92 -27.29 -39.44 21.28
C GLY A 92 -28.55 -38.63 20.96
N ALA A 93 -29.53 -38.53 21.87
CA ALA A 93 -30.81 -37.87 21.59
C ALA A 93 -30.83 -36.35 21.87
N ARG A 94 -29.74 -35.78 22.39
CA ARG A 94 -29.58 -34.31 22.55
C ARG A 94 -28.86 -33.62 21.39
N ALA A 95 -28.21 -34.36 20.49
CA ALA A 95 -27.45 -33.79 19.38
C ALA A 95 -28.33 -33.42 18.16
N LEU A 96 -29.49 -34.07 17.95
CA LEU A 96 -30.32 -33.80 16.77
C LEU A 96 -31.28 -32.60 16.91
N ASN A 97 -31.51 -32.11 18.13
CA ASN A 97 -32.34 -30.92 18.38
C ASN A 97 -31.51 -29.64 18.68
N ALA A 98 -30.17 -29.74 18.71
CA ALA A 98 -29.26 -28.62 18.92
C ALA A 98 -28.77 -27.98 17.60
N GLY A 99 -28.91 -28.66 16.46
CA GLY A 99 -28.50 -28.16 15.14
C GLY A 99 -29.48 -27.18 14.47
N LEU A 100 -30.72 -27.09 14.96
CA LEU A 100 -31.75 -26.19 14.40
C LEU A 100 -32.04 -24.96 15.29
N LEU A 101 -31.32 -24.80 16.40
CA LEU A 101 -31.38 -23.64 17.31
C LEU A 101 -30.03 -22.89 17.41
N ALA A 102 -29.04 -23.29 16.62
CA ALA A 102 -27.71 -22.66 16.60
C ALA A 102 -27.58 -21.46 15.63
N ASP A 103 -28.54 -21.25 14.72
CA ASP A 103 -28.51 -20.10 13.79
C ASP A 103 -29.04 -18.80 14.41
N ASP A 104 -29.89 -18.87 15.43
CA ASP A 104 -30.48 -17.67 16.06
C ASP A 104 -29.56 -17.02 17.12
N ARG A 105 -28.54 -17.75 17.62
CA ARG A 105 -27.57 -17.23 18.60
C ARG A 105 -26.32 -16.61 17.97
N VAL A 106 -26.04 -16.91 16.70
CA VAL A 106 -24.96 -16.25 15.92
C VAL A 106 -25.41 -14.86 15.45
N LEU A 107 -26.70 -14.70 15.12
CA LEU A 107 -27.29 -13.40 14.79
C LEU A 107 -27.50 -12.48 16.00
N GLN A 108 -27.70 -13.00 17.21
CA GLN A 108 -27.76 -12.18 18.43
C GLN A 108 -26.39 -11.81 19.02
N ARG A 109 -25.28 -12.44 18.61
CA ARG A 109 -23.92 -12.05 19.01
C ARG A 109 -23.25 -11.07 18.05
N ALA A 110 -23.79 -10.87 16.85
CA ALA A 110 -23.37 -9.80 15.93
C ALA A 110 -23.99 -8.43 16.27
N VAL A 111 -24.93 -8.37 17.23
CA VAL A 111 -25.55 -7.12 17.71
C VAL A 111 -25.59 -7.09 19.25
N GLY A 112 -24.44 -6.83 19.85
CA GLY A 112 -24.31 -6.31 21.21
C GLY A 112 -22.99 -5.55 21.26
N SER A 113 -22.92 -4.23 21.45
CA SER A 113 -23.70 -3.40 22.36
C SER A 113 -23.84 -1.97 21.84
N GLY A 114 -25.06 -1.41 21.87
CA GLY A 114 -25.21 0.03 22.10
C GLY A 114 -26.09 0.85 21.15
N VAL A 115 -27.22 0.37 20.65
CA VAL A 115 -28.32 1.27 20.23
C VAL A 115 -29.67 0.69 20.66
N LYS A 116 -30.33 1.33 21.63
CA LYS A 116 -31.75 1.10 21.92
C LYS A 116 -32.58 1.87 20.89
N GLY A 117 -33.11 1.17 19.89
CA GLY A 117 -34.08 1.70 18.93
C GLY A 117 -34.56 0.58 18.00
N GLY A 118 -35.85 0.24 18.05
CA GLY A 118 -36.41 -0.92 17.36
C GLY A 118 -36.38 -0.80 15.83
N VAL A 119 -35.87 -1.83 15.15
CA VAL A 119 -35.90 -2.00 13.69
C VAL A 119 -36.73 -3.25 13.37
N ASN A 120 -37.65 -3.15 12.41
CA ASN A 120 -38.66 -4.16 12.13
C ASN A 120 -38.08 -5.33 11.31
N ARG A 121 -38.52 -6.58 11.57
CA ARG A 121 -38.08 -7.82 10.87
C ARG A 121 -38.20 -7.78 9.34
N ARG A 122 -38.99 -6.85 8.79
CA ARG A 122 -39.15 -6.64 7.34
C ARG A 122 -37.95 -5.90 6.70
N GLU A 123 -37.22 -5.08 7.45
CA GLU A 123 -36.06 -4.33 6.94
C GLU A 123 -34.79 -5.20 6.88
N GLN A 124 -34.63 -6.15 7.80
CA GLN A 124 -33.52 -7.11 7.79
C GLN A 124 -33.54 -8.04 6.56
N ARG A 125 -34.73 -8.40 6.04
CA ARG A 125 -34.86 -9.18 4.81
C ARG A 125 -34.50 -8.38 3.54
N HIS A 126 -34.69 -7.07 3.54
CA HIS A 126 -34.31 -6.23 2.39
C HIS A 126 -32.79 -6.06 2.30
N TRP A 127 -32.09 -5.97 3.44
CA TRP A 127 -30.63 -5.89 3.48
C TRP A 127 -29.94 -7.18 3.00
N ALA A 128 -30.46 -8.36 3.37
CA ALA A 128 -29.92 -9.63 2.89
C ALA A 128 -30.04 -9.78 1.36
N SER A 129 -31.18 -9.38 0.78
CA SER A 129 -31.37 -9.39 -0.68
C SER A 129 -30.50 -8.37 -1.42
N PHE A 130 -30.19 -7.23 -0.78
CA PHE A 130 -29.33 -6.19 -1.36
C PHE A 130 -27.86 -6.64 -1.40
N VAL A 131 -27.37 -7.30 -0.35
CA VAL A 131 -26.01 -7.86 -0.29
C VAL A 131 -25.85 -8.98 -1.32
N TYR A 132 -26.86 -9.85 -1.46
CA TYR A 132 -26.82 -10.95 -2.43
C TYR A 132 -26.81 -10.46 -3.89
N ALA A 133 -27.57 -9.39 -4.21
CA ALA A 133 -27.57 -8.78 -5.52
C ALA A 133 -26.23 -8.09 -5.85
N PHE A 134 -25.59 -7.48 -4.86
CA PHE A 134 -24.27 -6.83 -5.02
C PHE A 134 -23.14 -7.83 -5.23
N SER A 135 -23.18 -8.98 -4.54
CA SER A 135 -22.21 -10.07 -4.73
C SER A 135 -22.31 -10.71 -6.12
N ILE A 136 -23.52 -10.81 -6.69
CA ILE A 136 -23.70 -11.29 -8.07
C ILE A 136 -23.17 -10.26 -9.08
N ALA A 137 -23.44 -8.97 -8.88
CA ALA A 137 -22.93 -7.90 -9.75
C ALA A 137 -21.40 -7.80 -9.74
N ALA A 138 -20.76 -7.96 -8.57
CA ALA A 138 -19.31 -7.99 -8.43
C ALA A 138 -18.69 -9.22 -9.10
N SER A 139 -19.34 -10.38 -9.02
CA SER A 139 -18.87 -11.62 -9.65
C SER A 139 -18.97 -11.55 -11.19
N VAL A 140 -19.98 -10.85 -11.73
CA VAL A 140 -20.14 -10.63 -13.17
C VAL A 140 -19.09 -9.64 -13.70
N PHE A 141 -18.75 -8.58 -12.94
CA PHE A 141 -17.67 -7.66 -13.32
C PHE A 141 -16.31 -8.36 -13.36
N HIS A 142 -16.04 -9.26 -12.40
CA HIS A 142 -14.78 -10.02 -12.38
C HIS A 142 -14.65 -11.03 -13.53
N LEU A 143 -15.77 -11.58 -14.01
CA LEU A 143 -15.79 -12.47 -15.18
C LEU A 143 -15.53 -11.73 -16.51
N VAL A 144 -15.80 -10.43 -16.58
CA VAL A 144 -15.54 -9.60 -17.79
C VAL A 144 -14.07 -9.17 -17.87
N ASP A 145 -13.40 -8.93 -16.74
CA ASP A 145 -11.99 -8.55 -16.71
C ASP A 145 -11.02 -9.72 -16.98
N LEU A 146 -11.41 -10.96 -16.70
CA LEU A 146 -10.53 -12.14 -16.83
C LEU A 146 -10.51 -12.78 -18.23
N HIS A 147 -11.38 -12.37 -19.16
CA HIS A 147 -11.40 -12.89 -20.53
C HIS A 147 -11.74 -11.81 -21.59
N PRO A 148 -10.74 -11.04 -22.08
CA PRO A 148 -10.97 -10.04 -23.13
C PRO A 148 -11.36 -10.65 -24.50
N GLY A 149 -11.32 -11.98 -24.65
CA GLY A 149 -11.68 -12.72 -25.87
C GLY A 149 -13.15 -13.17 -25.98
N LEU A 150 -14.01 -12.89 -24.99
CA LEU A 150 -15.44 -13.28 -25.01
C LEU A 150 -16.35 -12.24 -25.68
N ILE A 151 -15.81 -11.38 -26.56
CA ILE A 151 -16.60 -10.41 -27.33
C ILE A 151 -16.71 -10.87 -28.80
N PRO A 152 -17.70 -11.72 -29.11
CA PRO A 152 -18.42 -11.58 -30.36
C PRO A 152 -19.94 -11.61 -30.10
N GLY A 153 -20.43 -10.61 -29.38
CA GLY A 153 -21.87 -10.39 -29.15
C GLY A 153 -22.27 -8.94 -28.94
N LEU A 154 -21.30 -8.06 -28.62
CA LEU A 154 -21.53 -6.63 -28.34
C LEU A 154 -21.11 -5.67 -29.47
N GLN A 155 -20.72 -6.19 -30.65
CA GLN A 155 -20.47 -5.37 -31.84
C GLN A 155 -21.67 -5.27 -32.80
N LEU A 156 -22.86 -5.75 -32.42
CA LEU A 156 -24.06 -5.65 -33.26
C LEU A 156 -25.10 -4.60 -32.80
N ALA A 157 -24.73 -3.68 -31.91
CA ALA A 157 -25.59 -2.55 -31.50
C ALA A 157 -25.12 -1.19 -32.04
N MET A 158 -23.96 -1.12 -32.72
CA MET A 158 -23.48 0.12 -33.37
C MET A 158 -23.57 0.11 -34.90
N ALA A 159 -24.27 -0.87 -35.49
CA ALA A 159 -24.40 -0.98 -36.94
C ALA A 159 -25.86 -1.21 -37.36
N CYS A 160 -26.72 -0.22 -37.11
CA CYS A 160 -27.99 -0.09 -37.84
C CYS A 160 -28.48 1.38 -37.87
N THR A 161 -27.71 2.25 -38.48
CA THR A 161 -28.24 3.32 -39.34
C THR A 161 -27.64 3.13 -40.73
N LYS A 162 -28.32 2.32 -41.55
CA LYS A 162 -28.12 2.27 -43.01
C LYS A 162 -29.40 2.78 -43.67
N CYS A 163 -29.26 3.83 -44.46
CA CYS A 163 -29.73 3.97 -45.85
C CYS A 163 -29.04 5.24 -46.40
N ALA A 164 -28.13 5.18 -47.37
CA ALA A 164 -28.40 4.69 -48.72
C ALA A 164 -27.23 3.94 -49.41
N SER A 165 -27.66 3.04 -50.31
CA SER A 165 -27.06 2.17 -51.34
C SER A 165 -25.99 2.80 -52.27
N LEU A 166 -24.79 2.20 -52.51
CA LEU A 166 -24.39 1.10 -53.44
C LEU A 166 -24.22 1.54 -54.94
N PRO A 167 -23.41 0.89 -55.83
CA PRO A 167 -22.70 -0.41 -55.72
C PRO A 167 -21.32 -0.63 -56.47
N VAL A 168 -20.78 -1.85 -56.28
CA VAL A 168 -19.92 -2.76 -57.13
C VAL A 168 -18.37 -2.71 -57.15
N GLN A 169 -17.80 -3.76 -56.51
CA GLN A 169 -16.64 -4.67 -56.79
C GLN A 169 -15.37 -4.24 -57.56
N SER A 170 -14.18 -4.55 -56.98
CA SER A 170 -13.18 -5.47 -57.56
C SER A 170 -12.08 -5.88 -56.54
N THR A 171 -11.25 -6.85 -56.93
CA THR A 171 -10.35 -7.74 -56.16
C THR A 171 -8.91 -7.23 -55.87
N ARG A 172 -8.24 -7.88 -54.88
CA ARG A 172 -6.78 -7.90 -54.49
C ARG A 172 -5.73 -7.84 -55.65
N PRO A 173 -4.38 -7.83 -55.41
CA PRO A 173 -3.47 -7.15 -54.44
C PRO A 173 -2.13 -6.65 -55.09
N ARG A 174 -1.15 -6.21 -54.25
CA ARG A 174 0.35 -6.12 -54.42
C ARG A 174 1.04 -4.77 -54.81
N PRO A 175 2.35 -4.60 -54.45
CA PRO A 175 3.03 -3.31 -54.24
C PRO A 175 4.16 -2.99 -55.24
N ALA A 176 4.82 -1.84 -55.01
CA ALA A 176 6.20 -1.42 -55.39
C ALA A 176 6.39 -0.41 -56.53
N SER A 177 7.47 0.38 -56.34
CA SER A 177 8.28 1.14 -57.32
C SER A 177 7.65 2.43 -57.89
N SER A 178 8.34 3.53 -58.22
CA SER A 178 9.76 3.97 -58.14
C SER A 178 9.87 5.31 -58.92
N LEU A 179 10.92 6.09 -58.64
CA LEU A 179 11.56 7.09 -59.53
C LEU A 179 10.77 8.39 -59.82
N GLY A 180 11.37 9.59 -59.85
CA GLY A 180 12.78 9.92 -59.88
C GLY A 180 13.06 11.41 -59.66
N GLN A 181 14.31 11.62 -59.23
CA GLN A 181 15.14 12.84 -59.28
C GLN A 181 15.33 13.37 -60.72
N PRO A 182 15.85 14.61 -60.99
CA PRO A 182 17.24 15.07 -60.71
C PRO A 182 17.35 16.52 -60.15
N HIS A 183 18.24 16.79 -59.17
CA HIS A 183 19.68 17.13 -59.29
C HIS A 183 19.98 18.41 -60.10
N VAL A 184 20.62 19.41 -59.46
CA VAL A 184 21.97 19.94 -59.82
C VAL A 184 22.58 20.63 -58.58
N GLN A 185 23.84 20.29 -58.31
CA GLN A 185 24.76 20.84 -57.29
C GLN A 185 25.66 21.93 -57.87
N GLY A 186 26.21 22.75 -56.96
CA GLY A 186 27.49 23.46 -57.10
C GLY A 186 27.34 24.97 -57.34
N ASP A 187 28.18 25.85 -56.81
CA ASP A 187 29.24 25.74 -55.82
C ASP A 187 29.60 27.18 -55.38
N GLU A 188 30.40 27.25 -54.32
CA GLU A 188 30.81 28.35 -53.45
C GLU A 188 31.29 29.75 -53.96
N SER A 189 31.27 30.69 -52.99
CA SER A 189 32.01 31.98 -52.83
C SER A 189 31.43 33.20 -53.55
N SER A 190 31.33 34.44 -53.03
CA SER A 190 31.84 35.20 -51.87
C SER A 190 30.95 36.48 -51.77
N VAL A 191 30.68 37.11 -50.63
CA VAL A 191 31.38 38.30 -50.07
C VAL A 191 30.44 38.89 -48.98
N ALA A 192 31.03 39.25 -47.83
CA ALA A 192 30.68 40.24 -46.81
C ALA A 192 29.25 40.84 -46.64
N ALA A 193 28.93 41.05 -45.34
CA ALA A 193 28.11 42.12 -44.74
C ALA A 193 26.63 41.82 -44.36
N ALA A 194 26.45 41.63 -43.05
CA ALA A 194 25.52 42.33 -42.15
C ALA A 194 24.04 42.58 -42.55
N ALA A 195 23.17 41.95 -41.75
CA ALA A 195 22.05 42.51 -40.97
C ALA A 195 20.82 43.10 -41.67
N ALA A 196 19.66 42.45 -41.43
CA ALA A 196 18.44 42.99 -40.80
C ALA A 196 17.15 42.40 -41.42
N ALA A 197 16.21 41.97 -40.54
CA ALA A 197 14.80 41.63 -40.79
C ALA A 197 14.55 40.46 -41.78
N THR A 198 13.71 39.45 -41.57
CA THR A 198 12.38 39.44 -40.96
C THR A 198 12.02 37.95 -40.80
N ALA A 199 11.81 37.45 -39.57
CA ALA A 199 11.16 36.17 -39.34
C ALA A 199 10.53 36.17 -37.94
N SER A 200 9.26 36.54 -37.86
CA SER A 200 8.40 36.19 -36.71
C SER A 200 6.93 36.40 -37.08
N ALA A 201 6.21 35.31 -37.32
CA ALA A 201 4.77 35.24 -37.22
C ALA A 201 4.36 33.76 -37.07
N THR A 202 4.36 33.29 -35.82
CA THR A 202 3.45 32.29 -35.19
C THR A 202 4.14 31.52 -34.05
N ALA A 203 4.48 32.25 -32.99
CA ALA A 203 4.69 31.70 -31.65
C ALA A 203 4.50 32.83 -30.63
N SER A 204 3.31 32.96 -30.04
CA SER A 204 3.04 33.84 -28.89
C SER A 204 1.69 33.53 -28.28
N ALA A 205 1.69 32.72 -27.22
CA ALA A 205 0.92 32.94 -26.00
C ALA A 205 1.36 31.92 -24.94
N VAL A 206 1.59 32.42 -23.71
CA VAL A 206 1.95 31.68 -22.49
C VAL A 206 3.46 31.42 -22.26
N LEU A 207 4.21 32.50 -21.97
CA LEU A 207 5.26 32.53 -20.93
C LEU A 207 5.87 33.94 -20.84
N ALA A 208 5.36 34.77 -19.93
CA ALA A 208 6.09 35.91 -19.33
C ALA A 208 5.27 36.55 -18.19
N VAL A 209 5.38 36.03 -16.96
CA VAL A 209 5.33 36.85 -15.74
C VAL A 209 6.26 36.28 -14.67
N ALA A 210 7.54 36.65 -14.76
CA ALA A 210 8.53 36.78 -13.67
C ALA A 210 9.86 37.19 -14.31
N GLY A 211 10.57 38.27 -13.98
CA GLY A 211 10.34 39.38 -13.07
C GLY A 211 11.47 40.41 -13.27
N ALA A 212 11.23 41.66 -12.87
CA ALA A 212 12.28 42.61 -12.52
C ALA A 212 11.63 43.83 -11.86
N VAL A 213 11.68 43.86 -10.52
CA VAL A 213 11.53 45.09 -9.75
C VAL A 213 12.93 45.47 -9.29
N SER A 214 13.43 46.63 -9.72
CA SER A 214 14.14 47.53 -8.82
C SER A 214 14.25 48.96 -9.38
N LEU A 215 14.19 49.90 -8.43
CA LEU A 215 14.54 51.33 -8.46
C LEU A 215 13.49 52.35 -8.92
N GLY A 216 13.06 53.18 -7.95
CA GLY A 216 12.96 54.63 -8.18
C GLY A 216 11.68 55.33 -7.72
N ALA A 217 11.63 55.68 -6.44
CA ALA A 217 10.89 56.76 -5.78
C ALA A 217 10.07 57.76 -6.65
N ALA A 218 8.81 58.04 -6.25
CA ALA A 218 8.42 59.31 -5.59
C ALA A 218 6.91 59.67 -5.74
N SER A 219 6.32 60.03 -4.59
CA SER A 219 5.25 61.01 -4.37
C SER A 219 3.77 60.66 -4.69
N GLY A 220 2.88 60.95 -3.72
CA GLY A 220 1.51 61.40 -4.04
C GLY A 220 0.33 60.75 -3.31
N ARG A 221 0.09 61.16 -2.06
CA ARG A 221 -1.22 61.28 -1.34
C ARG A 221 -2.47 60.57 -1.91
N SER A 222 -2.99 59.62 -1.11
CA SER A 222 -4.37 59.55 -0.57
C SER A 222 -5.57 60.04 -1.42
N ARG A 223 -6.54 59.16 -1.70
CA ARG A 223 -7.91 59.19 -1.11
C ARG A 223 -8.78 57.99 -1.57
N ARG A 224 -9.47 57.39 -0.60
CA ARG A 224 -10.63 56.48 -0.77
C ARG A 224 -11.64 57.00 -1.81
N ALA A 225 -12.28 56.10 -2.56
CA ALA A 225 -13.68 55.68 -2.31
C ALA A 225 -14.41 55.11 -3.55
N LYS A 226 -15.23 54.09 -3.26
CA LYS A 226 -16.51 53.71 -3.88
C LYS A 226 -16.52 52.94 -5.22
N LEU A 227 -17.02 51.70 -5.09
CA LEU A 227 -17.80 50.95 -6.09
C LEU A 227 -18.64 51.85 -7.01
N PRO A 228 -18.71 51.54 -8.32
CA PRO A 228 -19.83 51.95 -9.13
C PRO A 228 -20.69 50.76 -9.60
N LYS A 229 -21.96 50.85 -9.18
CA LYS A 229 -23.23 50.54 -9.85
C LYS A 229 -23.25 49.77 -11.19
N VAL A 230 -24.17 48.80 -11.19
CA VAL A 230 -24.94 48.26 -12.34
C VAL A 230 -25.42 49.35 -13.33
N VAL A 231 -25.03 49.21 -14.62
CA VAL A 231 -25.68 49.71 -15.86
C VAL A 231 -25.26 48.76 -17.02
N ARG A 232 -26.11 47.81 -17.49
CA ARG A 232 -27.06 47.84 -18.64
C ARG A 232 -26.42 47.86 -20.06
N LEU A 233 -26.71 46.85 -20.91
CA LEU A 233 -27.40 46.95 -22.24
C LEU A 233 -27.21 45.74 -23.18
N GLN A 234 -28.31 45.44 -23.89
CA GLN A 234 -28.48 44.92 -25.27
C GLN A 234 -28.19 43.46 -25.64
N GLN A 235 -29.24 42.85 -26.22
CA GLN A 235 -29.25 41.60 -26.98
C GLN A 235 -28.35 41.70 -28.22
N GLY A 236 -27.54 40.68 -28.47
CA GLY A 236 -26.89 40.48 -29.77
C GLY A 236 -25.62 39.64 -29.73
N GLN A 237 -25.77 38.36 -30.07
CA GLN A 237 -24.76 37.43 -30.60
C GLN A 237 -23.65 36.90 -29.65
N GLY A 238 -23.83 35.62 -29.27
CA GLY A 238 -22.72 34.66 -29.07
C GLY A 238 -21.90 34.76 -27.79
N MET A 239 -22.53 34.86 -26.60
CA MET A 239 -21.80 34.68 -25.33
C MET A 239 -21.50 33.18 -25.10
N PRO A 240 -20.25 32.79 -24.74
CA PRO A 240 -20.03 31.46 -24.20
C PRO A 240 -20.95 31.28 -23.00
N SER A 241 -21.59 30.12 -22.93
CA SER A 241 -22.46 29.74 -21.83
C SER A 241 -21.78 30.05 -20.48
N PRO A 242 -22.43 30.74 -19.52
CA PRO A 242 -21.81 30.99 -18.23
C PRO A 242 -21.50 29.65 -17.58
N THR A 243 -20.21 29.40 -17.38
CA THR A 243 -19.72 28.33 -16.52
C THR A 243 -20.29 28.58 -15.13
N LEU A 244 -20.90 27.57 -14.53
CA LEU A 244 -21.41 27.68 -13.18
C LEU A 244 -20.22 27.50 -12.23
N GLU A 245 -19.63 28.60 -11.77
CA GLU A 245 -18.55 28.58 -10.78
C GLU A 245 -19.16 28.37 -9.40
N ILE A 246 -18.75 27.29 -8.73
CA ILE A 246 -19.13 27.00 -7.34
C ILE A 246 -17.88 27.21 -6.49
N ASN A 247 -17.79 28.36 -5.84
CA ASN A 247 -16.81 28.63 -4.79
C ASN A 247 -17.38 28.16 -3.45
N TYR A 248 -16.62 27.35 -2.72
CA TYR A 248 -17.13 26.69 -1.53
C TYR A 248 -17.02 27.57 -0.28
N TYR A 249 -16.03 28.48 -0.19
CA TYR A 249 -15.70 29.23 1.03
C TYR A 249 -15.21 30.67 0.75
N GLU A 250 -15.57 31.63 1.60
CA GLU A 250 -15.07 33.02 1.57
C GLU A 250 -14.69 33.47 2.99
N LEU A 251 -13.45 33.97 3.18
CA LEU A 251 -12.91 34.41 4.47
C LEU A 251 -12.55 35.90 4.47
N ASP A 252 -12.42 36.50 5.66
CA ASP A 252 -12.07 37.91 5.83
C ASP A 252 -10.63 38.21 5.35
N ALA A 253 -10.39 39.44 4.89
CA ALA A 253 -9.06 39.88 4.46
C ALA A 253 -8.07 40.00 5.64
N VAL A 254 -6.80 39.66 5.39
CA VAL A 254 -5.72 39.76 6.39
C VAL A 254 -5.23 41.21 6.51
N GLU A 255 -5.56 41.87 7.62
CA GLU A 255 -5.06 43.21 7.99
C GLU A 255 -4.14 43.13 9.22
N ALA A 256 -2.85 42.81 9.00
CA ALA A 256 -1.89 42.49 10.07
C ALA A 256 -1.88 43.44 11.27
N PRO A 257 -1.76 44.79 11.10
CA PRO A 257 -1.70 45.70 12.24
C PRO A 257 -2.99 45.72 13.06
N ARG A 258 -4.12 45.50 12.39
CA ARG A 258 -5.45 45.46 13.03
C ARG A 258 -5.61 44.17 13.85
N ILE A 259 -5.16 43.04 13.32
CA ILE A 259 -5.19 41.74 14.00
C ILE A 259 -4.35 41.81 15.28
N LEU A 260 -3.08 42.20 15.17
CA LEU A 260 -2.17 42.27 16.33
C LEU A 260 -2.67 43.28 17.38
N SER A 261 -3.20 44.42 16.95
CA SER A 261 -3.79 45.41 17.87
C SER A 261 -5.01 44.86 18.61
N ALA A 262 -5.87 44.10 17.93
CA ALA A 262 -7.03 43.46 18.54
C ALA A 262 -6.63 42.38 19.55
N VAL A 263 -5.63 41.55 19.21
CA VAL A 263 -5.11 40.51 20.12
C VAL A 263 -4.47 41.13 21.36
N ARG A 264 -3.60 42.14 21.21
CA ARG A 264 -3.01 42.86 22.36
C ARG A 264 -4.08 43.47 23.26
N LEU A 265 -5.08 44.14 22.68
CA LEU A 265 -6.18 44.71 23.44
C LEU A 265 -6.95 43.64 24.21
N ALA A 266 -7.29 42.52 23.57
CA ALA A 266 -8.00 41.41 24.20
C ALA A 266 -7.21 40.80 25.36
N ILE A 267 -5.91 40.56 25.19
CA ILE A 267 -5.04 40.06 26.28
C ILE A 267 -5.02 41.04 27.45
N LYS A 268 -4.88 42.35 27.17
CA LYS A 268 -4.88 43.38 28.20
C LYS A 268 -6.20 43.42 28.99
N MET A 269 -7.34 43.25 28.32
CA MET A 269 -8.66 43.22 28.96
C MET A 269 -8.95 41.90 29.68
N ALA A 270 -8.37 40.79 29.22
CA ALA A 270 -8.48 39.48 29.86
C ALA A 270 -7.67 39.39 31.17
N SER A 271 -6.53 40.08 31.26
CA SER A 271 -5.62 40.03 32.41
C SER A 271 -6.28 40.29 33.79
N PRO A 272 -7.11 41.33 34.00
CA PRO A 272 -7.79 41.52 35.27
C PRO A 272 -8.83 40.42 35.58
N ILE A 273 -9.47 39.84 34.55
CA ILE A 273 -10.51 38.82 34.70
C ILE A 273 -9.92 37.51 35.20
N VAL A 274 -8.78 37.09 34.65
CA VAL A 274 -8.10 35.85 35.07
C VAL A 274 -7.61 35.91 36.52
N GLN A 275 -7.42 37.11 37.08
CA GLN A 275 -6.97 37.37 38.45
C GLN A 275 -8.08 37.49 39.48
N GLU A 276 -9.36 37.52 39.07
CA GLU A 276 -10.48 37.63 40.01
C GLU A 276 -10.47 36.48 41.03
N SER A 277 -11.05 36.70 42.21
CA SER A 277 -11.16 35.66 43.25
C SER A 277 -12.31 34.65 43.02
N THR A 278 -13.06 34.81 41.92
CA THR A 278 -14.18 33.95 41.52
C THR A 278 -13.72 32.56 41.06
N SER A 279 -14.66 31.63 40.85
CA SER A 279 -14.34 30.28 40.35
C SER A 279 -13.70 30.33 38.96
N PRO A 280 -12.82 29.37 38.58
CA PRO A 280 -12.21 29.34 37.25
C PRO A 280 -13.25 29.30 36.11
N GLU A 281 -14.37 28.59 36.31
CA GLU A 281 -15.48 28.54 35.35
C GLU A 281 -16.17 29.90 35.19
N GLU A 282 -16.39 30.64 36.30
CA GLU A 282 -16.96 31.98 36.25
C GLU A 282 -16.02 32.98 35.57
N ARG A 283 -14.71 32.90 35.84
CA ARG A 283 -13.70 33.71 35.12
C ARG A 283 -13.72 33.43 33.62
N LEU A 284 -13.89 32.17 33.22
CA LEU A 284 -14.00 31.79 31.81
C LEU A 284 -15.26 32.36 31.15
N LEU A 285 -16.41 32.33 31.83
CA LEU A 285 -17.64 32.95 31.33
C LEU A 285 -17.50 34.47 31.17
N LYS A 286 -16.83 35.13 32.13
CA LYS A 286 -16.52 36.57 32.05
C LYS A 286 -15.56 36.88 30.91
N LEU A 287 -14.51 36.07 30.71
CA LEU A 287 -13.59 36.19 29.58
C LEU A 287 -14.33 36.12 28.24
N LEU A 288 -15.18 35.10 28.06
CA LEU A 288 -15.97 34.93 26.84
C LEU A 288 -17.00 36.04 26.61
N SER A 289 -17.37 36.78 27.66
CA SER A 289 -18.31 37.90 27.62
C SER A 289 -17.63 39.27 27.54
N GLU A 290 -16.29 39.34 27.65
CA GLU A 290 -15.57 40.60 27.52
C GLU A 290 -15.56 41.04 26.04
N PRO A 291 -16.02 42.26 25.70
CA PRO A 291 -16.21 42.68 24.32
C PRO A 291 -14.96 42.59 23.42
N SER A 292 -13.78 42.89 23.96
CA SER A 292 -12.52 42.86 23.20
C SER A 292 -12.08 41.42 22.91
N VAL A 293 -12.21 40.52 23.89
CA VAL A 293 -11.97 39.08 23.75
C VAL A 293 -12.95 38.46 22.76
N GLN A 294 -14.24 38.76 22.90
CA GLN A 294 -15.28 38.26 21.99
C GLN A 294 -15.05 38.72 20.54
N SER A 295 -14.73 39.99 20.35
CA SER A 295 -14.41 40.57 19.04
C SER A 295 -13.18 39.93 18.41
N MET A 296 -12.13 39.70 19.21
CA MET A 296 -10.91 39.02 18.78
C MET A 296 -11.19 37.56 18.38
N LEU A 297 -11.88 36.76 19.21
CA LEU A 297 -12.21 35.36 18.91
C LEU A 297 -13.07 35.25 17.64
N THR A 298 -14.07 36.12 17.51
CA THR A 298 -14.95 36.17 16.32
C THR A 298 -14.15 36.53 15.08
N THR A 299 -13.33 37.57 15.14
CA THR A 299 -12.51 38.01 14.00
C THR A 299 -11.53 36.90 13.59
N VAL A 300 -10.80 36.32 14.52
CA VAL A 300 -9.79 35.27 14.23
C VAL A 300 -10.41 34.03 13.61
N SER A 301 -11.61 33.63 14.05
CA SER A 301 -12.32 32.48 13.47
C SER A 301 -12.65 32.65 11.98
N ARG A 302 -12.77 33.90 11.50
CA ARG A 302 -13.09 34.25 10.10
C ARG A 302 -11.86 34.51 9.22
N LEU A 303 -10.64 34.41 9.76
CA LEU A 303 -9.43 34.65 9.00
C LEU A 303 -8.95 33.41 8.24
N PRO A 304 -8.28 33.58 7.09
CA PRO A 304 -7.59 32.52 6.36
C PRO A 304 -6.23 32.22 7.01
N VAL A 305 -6.24 31.65 8.23
CA VAL A 305 -5.04 31.52 9.09
C VAL A 305 -3.91 30.66 8.51
N PHE A 306 -4.19 29.87 7.46
CA PHE A 306 -3.20 29.06 6.77
C PHE A 306 -2.61 29.73 5.52
N SER A 307 -3.05 30.92 5.17
CA SER A 307 -2.58 31.62 3.97
C SER A 307 -1.17 32.17 4.15
N LYS A 308 -0.47 32.34 3.02
CA LYS A 308 0.86 32.97 3.00
C LYS A 308 0.80 34.41 3.49
N GLU A 309 -0.28 35.13 3.17
CA GLU A 309 -0.54 36.50 3.60
C GLU A 309 -0.64 36.57 5.13
N MET A 310 -1.31 35.59 5.77
CA MET A 310 -1.34 35.48 7.22
C MET A 310 0.06 35.24 7.80
N ALA A 311 0.86 34.33 7.23
CA ALA A 311 2.21 34.11 7.74
C ALA A 311 3.09 35.38 7.63
N LEU A 312 3.01 36.09 6.49
CA LEU A 312 3.75 37.34 6.27
C LEU A 312 3.25 38.51 7.12
N ALA A 313 2.01 38.47 7.60
CA ALA A 313 1.44 39.48 8.50
C ALA A 313 2.18 39.57 9.85
N PHE A 314 2.78 38.48 10.31
CA PHE A 314 3.57 38.43 11.56
C PHE A 314 5.05 38.73 11.33
N LYS A 315 5.45 39.03 10.09
CA LYS A 315 6.82 39.43 9.75
C LYS A 315 6.99 40.93 10.03
N GLU A 316 7.57 41.28 11.17
CA GLU A 316 7.81 42.69 11.53
C GLU A 316 8.87 43.37 10.63
N PRO A 317 8.68 44.68 10.36
CA PRO A 317 9.76 45.65 10.49
C PRO A 317 9.33 46.82 11.39
N PHE A 318 8.84 46.56 12.62
CA PHE A 318 8.15 47.59 13.43
C PHE A 318 8.68 47.76 14.86
N PHE A 319 9.88 47.31 15.21
CA PHE A 319 10.55 47.75 16.44
C PHE A 319 12.07 47.92 16.22
N PHE A 320 12.52 49.18 16.29
CA PHE A 320 13.89 49.73 16.17
C PHE A 320 14.44 50.12 14.77
N ASN A 321 14.65 51.44 14.64
CA ASN A 321 15.47 52.12 13.62
C ASN A 321 16.95 51.72 13.71
N LEU A 322 17.56 51.33 12.58
CA LEU A 322 18.73 51.96 11.91
C LEU A 322 19.51 50.96 11.05
N HIS A 323 19.61 51.31 9.76
CA HIS A 323 20.63 50.94 8.77
C HIS A 323 21.31 49.57 8.88
N HIS A 324 20.91 48.63 8.02
CA HIS A 324 21.84 47.88 7.19
C HIS A 324 21.11 47.35 5.95
N ASP A 325 21.21 48.09 4.85
CA ASP A 325 20.96 47.55 3.51
C ASP A 325 22.12 46.61 3.18
N HIS A 326 21.80 45.32 3.02
CA HIS A 326 22.51 44.23 2.33
C HIS A 326 22.37 42.90 3.08
N LEU A 327 21.15 42.33 3.10
CA LEU A 327 20.80 40.90 3.06
C LEU A 327 19.26 40.80 3.15
N GLY A 328 18.65 40.04 2.26
CA GLY A 328 17.20 40.06 2.01
C GLY A 328 16.34 39.61 3.20
N ALA A 329 15.33 40.43 3.51
CA ALA A 329 14.17 40.19 4.38
C ALA A 329 14.46 39.75 5.82
N ALA A 330 14.22 40.63 6.80
CA ALA A 330 14.30 40.34 8.24
C ALA A 330 13.77 38.94 8.60
N ALA A 331 14.56 38.14 9.34
CA ALA A 331 14.15 36.82 9.79
C ALA A 331 13.01 36.92 10.82
N PHE A 332 12.14 35.91 10.88
CA PHE A 332 11.14 35.82 11.96
C PHE A 332 11.84 35.56 13.29
N SER A 333 11.37 36.19 14.37
CA SER A 333 11.75 35.79 15.72
C SER A 333 11.02 34.50 16.14
N GLU A 334 11.49 33.83 17.19
CA GLU A 334 10.80 32.67 17.76
C GLU A 334 9.39 33.04 18.23
N ASP A 335 9.25 34.22 18.86
CA ASP A 335 8.00 34.76 19.37
C ASP A 335 6.97 34.99 18.24
N ASP A 336 7.42 35.43 17.05
CA ASP A 336 6.55 35.62 15.88
C ASP A 336 5.95 34.29 15.40
N LEU A 337 6.75 33.22 15.36
CA LEU A 337 6.32 31.90 14.90
C LEU A 337 5.37 31.23 15.90
N ASP A 338 5.63 31.38 17.20
CA ASP A 338 4.78 30.85 18.26
C ASP A 338 3.43 31.60 18.31
N LEU A 339 3.44 32.91 18.12
CA LEU A 339 2.21 33.69 18.03
C LEU A 339 1.38 33.29 16.80
N LEU A 340 2.00 33.10 15.63
CA LEU A 340 1.32 32.61 14.43
C LEU A 340 0.70 31.22 14.67
N LEU A 341 1.41 30.32 15.35
CA LEU A 341 0.90 29.00 15.70
C LEU A 341 -0.32 29.09 16.62
N ALA A 342 -0.26 29.93 17.66
CA ALA A 342 -1.37 30.14 18.59
C ALA A 342 -2.62 30.66 17.84
N MET A 343 -2.43 31.60 16.91
CA MET A 343 -3.51 32.17 16.10
C MET A 343 -4.18 31.15 15.18
N LYS A 344 -3.40 30.24 14.57
CA LYS A 344 -3.94 29.14 13.74
C LYS A 344 -4.87 28.23 14.55
N GLN A 345 -4.51 27.92 15.78
CA GLN A 345 -5.35 27.09 16.65
C GLN A 345 -6.58 27.86 17.16
N LEU A 346 -6.41 29.14 17.48
CA LEU A 346 -7.48 30.00 17.99
C LEU A 346 -8.64 30.17 17.00
N LYS A 347 -8.39 30.02 15.69
CA LYS A 347 -9.45 29.96 14.67
C LYS A 347 -10.58 29.00 15.05
N TYR A 348 -10.26 27.90 15.72
CA TYR A 348 -11.18 26.84 16.08
C TYR A 348 -11.74 26.97 17.51
N PHE A 349 -11.58 28.13 18.18
CA PHE A 349 -11.83 28.30 19.62
C PHE A 349 -13.14 27.70 20.12
N TRP A 350 -14.22 27.81 19.34
CA TRP A 350 -15.54 27.30 19.70
C TRP A 350 -15.56 25.79 19.96
N ASN A 351 -14.67 25.06 19.28
CA ASN A 351 -14.50 23.62 19.38
C ASN A 351 -13.27 23.21 20.21
N LEU A 352 -12.51 24.15 20.75
CA LEU A 352 -11.37 23.83 21.61
C LEU A 352 -11.84 23.47 23.03
N PRO A 353 -11.13 22.56 23.72
CA PRO A 353 -11.27 22.39 25.16
C PRO A 353 -11.05 23.71 25.92
N GLN A 354 -11.75 23.91 27.03
CA GLN A 354 -11.60 25.11 27.87
C GLN A 354 -10.13 25.35 28.27
N SER A 355 -9.40 24.28 28.65
CA SER A 355 -7.98 24.38 28.98
C SER A 355 -7.10 24.73 27.78
N GLN A 356 -7.47 24.34 26.56
CA GLN A 356 -6.70 24.71 25.37
C GLN A 356 -6.82 26.20 25.06
N LEU A 357 -8.01 26.78 25.20
CA LEU A 357 -8.18 28.23 25.08
C LEU A 357 -7.32 28.98 26.10
N ALA A 358 -7.28 28.50 27.35
CA ALA A 358 -6.43 29.10 28.39
C ALA A 358 -4.93 28.99 28.06
N ILE A 359 -4.46 27.86 27.52
CA ILE A 359 -3.07 27.71 27.02
C ILE A 359 -2.77 28.73 25.93
N LEU A 360 -3.67 28.89 24.95
CA LEU A 360 -3.47 29.84 23.86
C LEU A 360 -3.43 31.29 24.35
N LEU A 361 -4.29 31.66 25.29
CA LEU A 361 -4.29 33.00 25.90
C LEU A 361 -3.00 33.26 26.70
N GLU A 362 -2.51 32.26 27.45
CA GLU A 362 -1.24 32.35 28.17
C GLU A 362 -0.06 32.52 27.21
N GLN A 363 -0.01 31.72 26.15
CA GLN A 363 1.03 31.81 25.11
C GLN A 363 1.02 33.20 24.45
N MET A 364 -0.16 33.69 24.05
CA MET A 364 -0.29 35.02 23.45
C MET A 364 0.12 36.12 24.43
N ALA A 365 -0.25 36.02 25.71
CA ALA A 365 0.17 36.98 26.74
C ALA A 365 1.69 36.99 26.92
N ARG A 366 2.31 35.81 26.92
CA ARG A 366 3.76 35.66 27.02
C ARG A 366 4.48 36.30 25.83
N GLN A 367 4.02 36.04 24.61
CA GLN A 367 4.66 36.55 23.40
C GLN A 367 4.44 38.04 23.15
N LEU A 368 3.30 38.58 23.58
CA LEU A 368 2.97 40.00 23.32
C LEU A 368 3.39 40.95 24.44
N GLU A 369 3.34 40.49 25.70
CA GLU A 369 3.45 41.34 26.89
C GLU A 369 4.56 40.86 27.86
N GLY A 370 5.19 39.72 27.56
CA GLY A 370 6.29 39.14 28.33
C GLY A 370 5.86 38.26 29.52
N PRO A 371 6.82 37.56 30.17
CA PRO A 371 6.54 36.55 31.19
C PRO A 371 5.78 37.07 32.42
N SER A 372 6.05 38.31 32.84
CA SER A 372 5.38 38.91 34.01
C SER A 372 3.88 39.12 33.79
N GLN A 373 3.50 39.46 32.56
CA GLN A 373 2.08 39.68 32.21
C GLN A 373 1.37 38.36 31.86
N ALA A 374 2.13 37.31 31.55
CA ALA A 374 1.60 35.95 31.35
C ALA A 374 1.35 35.19 32.65
N ALA A 375 2.05 35.52 33.75
CA ALA A 375 1.93 34.83 35.04
C ALA A 375 0.47 34.70 35.55
N PRO A 376 -0.40 35.74 35.45
CA PRO A 376 -1.82 35.60 35.76
C PRO A 376 -2.56 34.53 34.93
N PHE A 377 -2.25 34.44 33.63
CA PHE A 377 -2.85 33.46 32.72
C PHE A 377 -2.35 32.05 33.04
N GLN A 378 -1.07 31.92 33.39
CA GLN A 378 -0.49 30.66 33.82
C GLN A 378 -1.16 30.13 35.10
N GLU A 379 -1.39 31.01 36.08
CA GLU A 379 -2.11 30.64 37.30
C GLU A 379 -3.57 30.27 37.00
N PHE A 380 -4.24 31.03 36.12
CA PHE A 380 -5.59 30.68 35.67
C PHE A 380 -5.66 29.31 34.99
N LEU A 381 -4.73 29.01 34.09
CA LEU A 381 -4.62 27.68 33.47
C LEU A 381 -4.41 26.58 34.52
N ARG A 382 -3.55 26.83 35.51
CA ARG A 382 -3.27 25.89 36.60
C ARG A 382 -4.53 25.56 37.41
N VAL A 383 -5.34 26.57 37.77
CA VAL A 383 -6.59 26.33 38.51
C VAL A 383 -7.69 25.76 37.63
N LEU A 384 -7.77 26.18 36.35
CA LEU A 384 -8.79 25.69 35.41
C LEU A 384 -8.59 24.20 35.09
N THR A 385 -7.35 23.74 34.91
CA THR A 385 -7.06 22.32 34.62
C THR A 385 -7.35 21.37 35.78
N GLN A 386 -7.67 21.91 36.97
CA GLN A 386 -8.11 21.13 38.13
C GLN A 386 -9.64 20.92 38.16
N THR A 387 -10.40 21.59 37.29
CA THR A 387 -11.86 21.48 37.23
C THR A 387 -12.29 20.28 36.39
N PRO A 388 -13.43 19.63 36.68
CA PRO A 388 -13.90 18.48 35.89
C PRO A 388 -14.32 18.84 34.45
N ASN A 389 -14.50 20.13 34.15
CA ASN A 389 -14.98 20.62 32.85
C ASN A 389 -13.85 21.11 31.94
N HIS A 390 -12.59 21.12 32.39
CA HIS A 390 -11.48 21.71 31.64
C HIS A 390 -11.31 21.12 30.22
N ALA A 391 -11.63 19.84 30.04
CA ALA A 391 -11.54 19.12 28.76
C ALA A 391 -12.80 19.25 27.88
N LYS A 392 -13.89 19.87 28.38
CA LYS A 392 -15.09 20.11 27.57
C LYS A 392 -14.84 21.25 26.60
N ASN A 393 -15.45 21.19 25.43
CA ASN A 393 -15.31 22.25 24.43
C ASN A 393 -16.05 23.54 24.86
N ILE A 394 -15.52 24.69 24.44
CA ILE A 394 -16.08 26.03 24.73
C ILE A 394 -17.57 26.12 24.38
N LYS A 395 -18.01 25.54 23.25
CA LYS A 395 -19.42 25.55 22.82
C LYS A 395 -20.42 24.97 23.84
N HIS A 396 -19.97 24.15 24.79
CA HIS A 396 -20.84 23.62 25.84
C HIS A 396 -21.23 24.69 26.88
N LEU A 397 -20.51 25.80 26.96
CA LEU A 397 -20.83 26.93 27.83
C LEU A 397 -21.91 27.85 27.23
N ARG A 398 -22.39 27.59 26.01
CA ARG A 398 -23.31 28.49 25.29
C ARG A 398 -24.58 28.83 26.07
N ASP A 399 -25.06 27.92 26.91
CA ASP A 399 -26.31 28.06 27.65
C ASP A 399 -26.09 28.77 29.00
N GLU A 400 -24.82 28.96 29.40
CA GLU A 400 -24.38 29.70 30.58
C GLU A 400 -23.97 31.15 30.24
N LEU A 401 -23.76 31.47 28.96
CA LEU A 401 -23.43 32.81 28.49
C LEU A 401 -24.65 33.77 28.54
N PRO A 402 -24.43 35.08 28.77
CA PRO A 402 -25.48 36.10 28.61
C PRO A 402 -26.16 36.02 27.24
N ALA A 403 -27.46 36.29 27.18
CA ALA A 403 -28.27 36.10 25.97
C ALA A 403 -27.72 36.83 24.73
N GLU A 404 -27.22 38.06 24.90
CA GLU A 404 -26.64 38.86 23.82
C GLU A 404 -25.31 38.28 23.31
N VAL A 405 -24.43 37.88 24.23
CA VAL A 405 -23.13 37.24 23.94
C VAL A 405 -23.33 35.90 23.23
N LYS A 406 -24.25 35.07 23.75
CA LYS A 406 -24.66 33.81 23.13
C LYS A 406 -25.14 34.03 21.71
N ALA A 407 -26.03 35.00 21.49
CA ALA A 407 -26.58 35.29 20.17
C ALA A 407 -25.49 35.67 19.16
N GLU A 408 -24.44 36.37 19.60
CA GLU A 408 -23.32 36.74 18.73
C GLU A 408 -22.44 35.56 18.33
N TYR A 409 -22.05 34.70 19.27
CA TYR A 409 -21.30 33.48 18.94
C TYR A 409 -22.11 32.54 18.04
N LEU A 410 -23.42 32.44 18.24
CA LEU A 410 -24.30 31.64 17.37
C LEU A 410 -24.40 32.24 15.96
N ARG A 411 -24.55 33.56 15.82
CA ARG A 411 -24.50 34.23 14.51
C ARG A 411 -23.15 34.01 13.80
N ASN A 412 -22.06 34.02 14.57
CA ASN A 412 -20.74 33.73 14.01
C ASN A 412 -20.63 32.28 13.53
N ALA A 413 -21.12 31.32 14.31
CA ALA A 413 -21.14 29.91 13.93
C ALA A 413 -21.99 29.70 12.66
N GLU A 414 -23.20 30.26 12.59
CA GLU A 414 -24.08 30.19 11.41
C GLU A 414 -23.41 30.79 10.15
N TYR A 415 -22.73 31.93 10.29
CA TYR A 415 -21.92 32.48 9.21
C TYR A 415 -20.83 31.49 8.76
N LEU A 416 -20.04 30.96 9.71
CA LEU A 416 -18.95 30.03 9.41
C LEU A 416 -19.44 28.70 8.83
N GLU A 417 -20.65 28.22 9.11
CA GLU A 417 -21.17 27.01 8.46
C GLU A 417 -21.22 27.13 6.93
N THR A 418 -21.43 28.36 6.43
CA THR A 418 -21.44 28.66 4.99
C THR A 418 -20.08 29.16 4.49
N ALA A 419 -19.39 29.98 5.28
CA ALA A 419 -18.15 30.65 4.88
C ALA A 419 -16.91 29.76 5.07
N ASP A 420 -16.89 28.89 6.08
CA ASP A 420 -15.79 27.98 6.41
C ASP A 420 -16.21 26.91 7.42
N ALA A 421 -16.86 25.85 6.91
CA ALA A 421 -17.38 24.78 7.75
C ALA A 421 -16.29 24.07 8.59
N HIS A 422 -15.00 24.17 8.21
CA HIS A 422 -13.90 23.61 9.00
C HIS A 422 -13.77 24.26 10.37
N ALA A 423 -14.08 25.56 10.49
CA ALA A 423 -14.04 26.28 11.77
C ALA A 423 -15.12 25.78 12.75
N VAL A 424 -16.27 25.31 12.24
CA VAL A 424 -17.42 24.85 13.03
C VAL A 424 -17.39 23.34 13.29
N TYR A 425 -16.95 22.55 12.32
CA TYR A 425 -16.92 21.08 12.39
C TYR A 425 -15.51 20.52 12.10
N PRO A 426 -14.47 20.91 12.88
CA PRO A 426 -13.11 20.50 12.60
C PRO A 426 -12.93 19.00 12.81
N THR A 427 -12.41 18.32 11.78
CA THR A 427 -11.84 16.97 11.94
C THR A 427 -10.34 17.00 12.17
N SER A 428 -9.69 18.13 11.85
CA SER A 428 -8.30 18.46 12.15
C SER A 428 -8.17 19.98 12.24
N ILE A 429 -7.26 20.46 13.07
CA ILE A 429 -6.89 21.89 13.18
C ILE A 429 -5.55 22.21 12.50
N TYR A 430 -4.93 21.20 11.88
CA TYR A 430 -3.59 21.31 11.28
C TYR A 430 -3.63 21.37 9.75
N ARG A 431 -4.81 21.17 9.17
CA ARG A 431 -5.01 20.93 7.73
C ARG A 431 -6.35 21.50 7.29
N GLN A 432 -6.39 22.03 6.08
CA GLN A 432 -7.61 22.51 5.42
C GLN A 432 -7.60 22.08 3.96
N CYS A 433 -8.75 21.77 3.39
CA CYS A 433 -8.92 21.56 1.96
C CYS A 433 -9.91 22.59 1.41
N ASP A 434 -9.66 23.01 0.18
CA ASP A 434 -10.53 23.88 -0.59
C ASP A 434 -10.63 23.35 -2.02
N GLY A 435 -11.67 23.71 -2.74
CA GLY A 435 -11.81 23.35 -4.14
C GLY A 435 -12.91 24.15 -4.81
N PHE A 436 -12.92 24.13 -6.13
CA PHE A 436 -14.01 24.67 -6.93
C PHE A 436 -14.30 23.73 -8.10
N THR A 437 -15.55 23.71 -8.54
CA THR A 437 -15.99 22.85 -9.64
C THR A 437 -16.60 23.68 -10.75
N LEU A 438 -16.25 23.35 -11.98
CA LEU A 438 -16.83 23.88 -13.21
C LEU A 438 -17.57 22.75 -13.92
N ALA A 439 -18.79 23.00 -14.37
CA ALA A 439 -19.56 22.03 -15.13
C ALA A 439 -20.13 22.64 -16.41
N THR A 440 -20.21 21.85 -17.46
CA THR A 440 -21.04 22.18 -18.62
C THR A 440 -22.50 22.24 -18.19
N LYS A 441 -23.35 22.96 -18.95
CA LYS A 441 -24.77 23.14 -18.61
C LYS A 441 -25.55 21.83 -18.48
N ASP A 442 -25.17 20.83 -19.25
CA ASP A 442 -25.76 19.48 -19.24
C ASP A 442 -25.07 18.54 -18.24
N ALA A 443 -24.06 19.02 -17.50
CA ALA A 443 -23.22 18.27 -16.57
C ALA A 443 -22.49 17.05 -17.20
N SER A 444 -22.36 17.01 -18.53
CA SER A 444 -21.63 15.93 -19.22
C SER A 444 -20.12 16.03 -19.04
N THR A 445 -19.62 17.23 -18.76
CA THR A 445 -18.22 17.48 -18.40
C THR A 445 -18.16 18.25 -17.09
N ILE A 446 -17.39 17.74 -16.14
CA ILE A 446 -17.17 18.35 -14.83
C ILE A 446 -15.66 18.38 -14.59
N GLU A 447 -15.14 19.57 -14.34
CA GLU A 447 -13.76 19.79 -13.93
C GLU A 447 -13.76 20.26 -12.46
N ALA A 448 -12.86 19.70 -11.67
CA ALA A 448 -12.71 20.05 -10.27
C ALA A 448 -11.25 20.43 -10.01
N VAL A 449 -11.03 21.59 -9.41
CA VAL A 449 -9.72 22.03 -8.94
C VAL A 449 -9.76 22.00 -7.42
N MET A 450 -8.77 21.37 -6.80
CA MET A 450 -8.68 21.21 -5.36
C MET A 450 -7.31 21.60 -4.85
N SER A 451 -7.29 22.18 -3.65
CA SER A 451 -6.08 22.51 -2.91
C SER A 451 -6.15 21.92 -1.51
N THR A 452 -4.99 21.57 -0.97
CA THR A 452 -4.84 21.13 0.41
C THR A 452 -3.74 21.94 1.05
N THR A 453 -4.04 22.56 2.19
CA THR A 453 -3.08 23.30 2.99
C THR A 453 -2.77 22.50 4.25
N LEU A 454 -1.49 22.30 4.51
CA LEU A 454 -0.95 21.56 5.66
C LEU A 454 -0.06 22.50 6.46
N THR A 455 -0.16 22.48 7.79
CA THR A 455 0.81 23.14 8.67
C THR A 455 1.59 22.11 9.46
N THR A 456 2.91 22.29 9.48
CA THR A 456 3.84 21.64 10.39
C THR A 456 4.55 22.71 11.22
N THR A 457 5.06 22.33 12.37
CA THR A 457 6.03 23.11 13.13
C THR A 457 7.24 22.22 13.40
N ILE A 458 8.44 22.80 13.37
CA ILE A 458 9.68 22.06 13.59
C ILE A 458 10.47 22.85 14.64
N LYS A 459 10.83 22.20 15.74
CA LYS A 459 11.51 22.84 16.88
C LYS A 459 12.76 22.06 17.27
N ILE A 460 13.84 22.78 17.50
CA ILE A 460 14.94 22.29 18.35
C ILE A 460 14.57 22.64 19.78
N ALA A 461 14.57 21.66 20.66
CA ALA A 461 14.29 21.84 22.08
C ALA A 461 15.36 21.14 22.90
N ARG A 462 15.42 21.46 24.20
CA ARG A 462 16.31 20.76 25.14
C ARG A 462 15.49 20.18 26.28
N LYS A 463 15.84 18.95 26.65
CA LYS A 463 15.30 18.25 27.81
C LYS A 463 13.77 18.24 27.84
N VAL A 464 13.17 17.76 26.75
CA VAL A 464 11.72 17.78 26.55
C VAL A 464 10.93 16.95 27.55
N LEU A 465 11.61 16.03 28.26
CA LEU A 465 11.04 15.20 29.32
C LEU A 465 11.25 15.80 30.73
N GLU A 466 11.87 16.98 30.88
CA GLU A 466 11.87 17.68 32.16
C GLU A 466 10.45 18.23 32.45
N PRO A 467 9.92 18.09 33.68
CA PRO A 467 8.57 18.57 34.02
C PRO A 467 8.33 20.07 33.79
N SER A 468 9.39 20.87 33.73
CA SER A 468 9.32 22.30 33.41
C SER A 468 9.15 22.58 31.92
N ASN A 469 9.45 21.62 31.04
CA ASN A 469 9.30 21.76 29.60
C ASN A 469 7.86 21.43 29.19
N HIS A 470 7.11 22.44 28.77
CA HIS A 470 5.68 22.30 28.49
C HIS A 470 5.34 21.98 27.01
N LEU A 471 6.30 21.62 26.16
CA LEU A 471 6.03 21.36 24.74
C LEU A 471 5.01 20.22 24.53
N LEU A 472 5.26 19.06 25.15
CA LEU A 472 4.33 17.92 25.08
C LEU A 472 3.08 18.17 25.94
N TYR A 473 3.26 18.77 27.13
CA TYR A 473 2.16 19.17 28.02
C TYR A 473 1.09 20.00 27.30
N ASN A 474 1.49 21.02 26.55
CA ASN A 474 0.57 21.93 25.86
C ASN A 474 -0.29 21.23 24.81
N ILE A 475 0.15 20.09 24.29
CA ILE A 475 -0.57 19.29 23.28
C ILE A 475 -1.50 18.29 23.96
N TYR A 476 -0.99 17.56 24.96
CA TYR A 476 -1.66 16.38 25.49
C TYR A 476 -2.48 16.64 26.76
N LYS A 477 -2.17 17.68 27.55
CA LYS A 477 -2.98 18.03 28.74
C LYS A 477 -4.45 18.34 28.41
N PRO A 478 -4.78 19.10 27.35
CA PRO A 478 -6.17 19.37 26.99
C PRO A 478 -6.96 18.12 26.59
N LEU A 479 -6.26 17.12 26.04
CA LEU A 479 -6.85 15.84 25.65
C LEU A 479 -7.03 14.89 26.84
N GLY A 480 -6.34 15.16 27.96
CA GLY A 480 -6.31 14.33 29.17
C GLY A 480 -5.51 13.03 29.01
N ARG A 481 -5.01 12.75 27.80
CA ARG A 481 -4.30 11.52 27.46
C ARG A 481 -3.35 11.73 26.28
N CYS A 482 -2.43 10.78 26.12
CA CYS A 482 -1.50 10.65 25.00
C CYS A 482 -1.40 9.19 24.60
N VAL A 483 -1.69 8.87 23.34
CA VAL A 483 -1.31 7.59 22.73
C VAL A 483 0.04 7.80 22.06
N ALA A 484 0.97 6.87 22.29
CA ALA A 484 2.31 6.95 21.73
C ALA A 484 2.76 5.64 21.11
N VAL A 485 3.48 5.71 19.98
CA VAL A 485 4.33 4.64 19.47
C VAL A 485 5.77 4.98 19.82
N VAL A 486 6.41 4.09 20.57
CA VAL A 486 7.76 4.29 21.12
C VAL A 486 8.67 3.16 20.63
N ASP A 487 9.84 3.53 20.14
CA ASP A 487 10.93 2.60 19.83
C ASP A 487 11.29 1.75 21.06
N ASP A 488 11.49 0.45 20.88
CA ASP A 488 11.79 -0.49 21.97
C ASP A 488 13.11 -0.20 22.70
N LYS A 489 14.15 0.28 21.99
CA LYS A 489 15.42 0.68 22.62
C LYS A 489 15.27 2.03 23.33
N VAL A 490 14.46 2.94 22.79
CA VAL A 490 14.10 4.18 23.49
C VAL A 490 13.29 3.89 24.75
N ASP A 491 12.32 3.00 24.72
CA ASP A 491 11.54 2.62 25.91
C ASP A 491 12.44 1.97 26.98
N ALA A 492 13.39 1.14 26.58
CA ALA A 492 14.33 0.53 27.50
C ALA A 492 15.19 1.56 28.26
N ILE A 493 15.52 2.70 27.65
CA ILE A 493 16.38 3.74 28.23
C ILE A 493 15.52 4.85 28.88
N TYR A 494 14.61 5.44 28.12
CA TYR A 494 13.84 6.64 28.46
C TYR A 494 12.37 6.36 28.82
N GLY A 495 11.93 5.11 28.78
CA GLY A 495 10.53 4.73 29.04
C GLY A 495 10.02 5.18 30.40
N LYS A 496 10.85 5.08 31.44
CA LYS A 496 10.51 5.54 32.80
C LYS A 496 10.38 7.06 32.88
N GLU A 497 11.18 7.81 32.14
CA GLU A 497 11.13 9.27 32.12
C GLU A 497 9.93 9.77 31.34
N LEU A 498 9.56 9.10 30.24
CA LEU A 498 8.30 9.30 29.53
C LEU A 498 7.11 9.07 30.48
N ASP A 499 7.08 7.92 31.17
CA ASP A 499 6.02 7.57 32.11
C ASP A 499 5.93 8.61 33.25
N ALA A 500 7.08 9.04 33.80
CA ALA A 500 7.15 10.05 34.85
C ALA A 500 6.70 11.44 34.39
N TYR A 501 7.06 11.86 33.18
CA TYR A 501 6.67 13.15 32.62
C TYR A 501 5.14 13.23 32.49
N PHE A 502 4.52 12.26 31.82
CA PHE A 502 3.06 12.27 31.65
C PHE A 502 2.30 12.07 32.96
N ALA A 503 2.79 11.20 33.84
CA ALA A 503 2.20 11.02 35.17
C ALA A 503 2.30 12.30 36.03
N GLY A 504 3.45 12.98 36.02
CA GLY A 504 3.69 14.23 36.74
C GLY A 504 2.78 15.37 36.27
N HIS A 505 2.39 15.35 34.98
CA HIS A 505 1.42 16.28 34.42
C HIS A 505 -0.04 15.81 34.52
N GLY A 506 -0.30 14.63 35.07
CA GLY A 506 -1.65 14.05 35.17
C GLY A 506 -2.30 13.86 33.81
N ILE A 507 -1.57 13.22 32.89
CA ILE A 507 -2.00 12.86 31.52
C ILE A 507 -1.95 11.32 31.42
N GLU A 508 -3.05 10.68 31.02
CA GLU A 508 -3.05 9.22 30.80
C GLU A 508 -2.13 8.87 29.63
N PHE A 509 -1.09 8.07 29.86
CA PHE A 509 -0.12 7.69 28.83
C PHE A 509 -0.34 6.25 28.35
N LYS A 510 -0.73 6.08 27.09
CA LYS A 510 -0.93 4.78 26.43
C LYS A 510 0.22 4.51 25.47
N LYS A 511 1.19 3.75 25.96
CA LYS A 511 2.41 3.42 25.23
C LYS A 511 2.26 2.14 24.41
N ILE A 512 2.58 2.20 23.12
CA ILE A 512 2.69 1.09 22.17
C ILE A 512 4.17 0.97 21.81
N VAL A 513 4.80 -0.13 22.21
CA VAL A 513 6.23 -0.34 21.96
C VAL A 513 6.41 -1.13 20.66
N SER A 514 7.25 -0.62 19.76
CA SER A 514 7.55 -1.20 18.45
C SER A 514 9.06 -1.24 18.20
N SER A 515 9.54 -2.23 17.45
CA SER A 515 10.95 -2.31 17.09
C SER A 515 11.33 -1.31 15.99
N GLY A 516 12.44 -0.60 16.18
CA GLY A 516 13.01 0.33 15.18
C GLY A 516 14.15 -0.22 14.33
N ASN A 517 14.24 -1.53 14.11
CA ASN A 517 15.26 -2.10 13.22
C ASN A 517 14.81 -2.04 11.75
N GLU A 518 15.75 -1.91 10.80
CA GLU A 518 15.43 -1.92 9.37
C GLU A 518 14.75 -3.24 8.93
N ALA A 519 15.09 -4.36 9.58
CA ALA A 519 14.43 -5.67 9.36
C ALA A 519 12.96 -5.72 9.82
N ASP A 520 12.52 -4.76 10.64
CA ASP A 520 11.14 -4.60 11.12
C ASP A 520 10.41 -3.49 10.34
N LYS A 521 11.03 -2.95 9.29
CA LYS A 521 10.45 -1.91 8.43
C LYS A 521 9.60 -2.54 7.32
N ASP A 522 8.58 -3.31 7.68
CA ASP A 522 7.72 -4.08 6.77
C ASP A 522 6.23 -3.69 6.90
N ILE A 523 5.41 -3.97 5.88
CA ILE A 523 3.98 -3.66 5.89
C ILE A 523 3.22 -4.33 7.05
N ARG A 524 3.68 -5.49 7.52
CA ARG A 524 3.11 -6.21 8.66
C ARG A 524 3.37 -5.49 9.98
N ASP A 525 4.48 -4.76 10.10
CA ASP A 525 4.76 -3.92 11.27
C ASP A 525 3.82 -2.72 11.33
N VAL A 526 3.55 -2.10 10.17
CA VAL A 526 2.56 -1.02 10.03
C VAL A 526 1.16 -1.53 10.41
N GLU A 527 0.76 -2.72 9.96
CA GLU A 527 -0.52 -3.34 10.34
C GLU A 527 -0.62 -3.56 11.85
N ARG A 528 0.43 -4.08 12.50
CA ARG A 528 0.45 -4.27 13.96
C ARG A 528 0.26 -2.96 14.71
N ILE A 529 0.87 -1.87 14.24
CA ILE A 529 0.67 -0.53 14.81
C ILE A 529 -0.79 -0.11 14.63
N LEU A 530 -1.38 -0.27 13.43
CA LEU A 530 -2.80 0.09 13.18
C LEU A 530 -3.77 -0.63 14.12
N VAL A 531 -3.58 -1.94 14.32
CA VAL A 531 -4.39 -2.73 15.26
C VAL A 531 -4.22 -2.23 16.70
N SER A 532 -3.00 -1.88 17.09
CA SER A 532 -2.69 -1.36 18.42
C SER A 532 -3.29 0.03 18.65
N LEU A 533 -3.25 0.92 17.66
CA LEU A 533 -3.92 2.22 17.69
C LEU A 533 -5.45 2.05 17.86
N LYS A 534 -6.05 1.08 17.16
CA LYS A 534 -7.47 0.79 17.29
C LYS A 534 -7.82 0.31 18.71
N LYS A 535 -7.00 -0.56 19.29
CA LYS A 535 -7.16 -1.07 20.68
C LYS A 535 -6.97 0.03 21.73
N ALA A 536 -6.03 0.95 21.51
CA ALA A 536 -5.81 2.10 22.38
C ALA A 536 -6.95 3.14 22.32
N GLY A 537 -7.80 3.04 21.29
CA GLY A 537 -8.89 3.97 21.02
C GLY A 537 -8.36 5.31 20.52
N GLN A 538 -7.36 5.29 19.64
CA GLN A 538 -6.82 6.48 18.98
C GLN A 538 -7.93 7.24 18.25
N GLY A 539 -8.07 8.54 18.55
CA GLY A 539 -9.02 9.44 17.89
C GLY A 539 -8.51 10.00 16.55
N ARG A 540 -9.43 10.42 15.68
CA ARG A 540 -9.07 11.03 14.37
C ARG A 540 -8.37 12.39 14.49
N HIS A 541 -8.72 13.16 15.52
CA HIS A 541 -8.22 14.52 15.75
C HIS A 541 -7.06 14.57 16.76
N GLU A 542 -6.86 13.50 17.55
CA GLU A 542 -5.82 13.38 18.57
C GLU A 542 -4.47 13.14 17.87
N PRO A 543 -3.45 13.99 18.08
CA PRO A 543 -2.12 13.74 17.51
C PRO A 543 -1.44 12.54 18.16
N LEU A 544 -1.13 11.49 17.38
CA LEU A 544 -0.30 10.38 17.84
C LEU A 544 1.10 10.88 18.24
N LEU A 545 1.63 10.49 19.39
CA LEU A 545 3.04 10.74 19.69
C LEU A 545 3.91 9.63 19.07
N VAL A 546 4.91 9.98 18.28
CA VAL A 546 5.88 9.04 17.73
C VAL A 546 7.24 9.37 18.33
N VAL A 547 7.88 8.40 19.00
CA VAL A 547 9.16 8.59 19.70
C VAL A 547 10.16 7.56 19.21
N GLY A 548 11.19 7.98 18.48
CA GLY A 548 12.17 7.04 17.94
C GLY A 548 13.12 7.61 16.88
N GLY A 549 13.88 6.70 16.29
CA GLY A 549 14.75 6.97 15.14
C GLY A 549 14.00 6.95 13.80
N GLY A 550 14.76 6.93 12.69
CA GLY A 550 14.20 7.02 11.33
C GLY A 550 13.21 5.90 10.98
N VAL A 551 13.48 4.65 11.39
CA VAL A 551 12.58 3.52 11.13
C VAL A 551 11.20 3.73 11.78
N ILE A 552 11.19 4.16 13.05
CA ILE A 552 9.94 4.43 13.78
C ILE A 552 9.21 5.64 13.20
N ALA A 553 9.92 6.69 12.80
CA ALA A 553 9.33 7.83 12.09
C ALA A 553 8.58 7.36 10.84
N ASP A 554 9.20 6.47 10.07
CA ASP A 554 8.65 5.90 8.84
C ASP A 554 7.42 5.01 9.09
N ILE A 555 7.54 3.94 9.89
CA ILE A 555 6.45 2.96 10.05
C ILE A 555 5.28 3.49 10.88
N ALA A 556 5.55 4.27 11.94
CA ALA A 556 4.50 4.86 12.78
C ALA A 556 3.85 6.05 12.08
N GLY A 557 4.65 6.86 11.36
CA GLY A 557 4.13 7.92 10.49
C GLY A 557 3.26 7.36 9.37
N PHE A 558 3.63 6.23 8.77
CA PHE A 558 2.83 5.58 7.73
C PHE A 558 1.55 4.97 8.32
N ALA A 559 1.61 4.36 9.50
CA ALA A 559 0.41 3.95 10.23
C ALA A 559 -0.51 5.13 10.54
N ALA A 560 0.03 6.30 10.91
CA ALA A 560 -0.75 7.52 11.14
C ALA A 560 -1.39 8.05 9.83
N ALA A 561 -0.71 7.90 8.69
CA ALA A 561 -1.27 8.25 7.38
C ALA A 561 -2.47 7.35 7.02
N LEU A 562 -2.38 6.05 7.31
CA LEU A 562 -3.43 5.07 7.01
C LEU A 562 -4.59 5.09 8.03
N TYR A 563 -4.31 5.27 9.32
CA TYR A 563 -5.33 5.22 10.36
C TYR A 563 -6.35 6.34 10.18
N SER A 564 -7.64 5.97 10.07
CA SER A 564 -8.73 6.88 9.73
C SER A 564 -8.48 7.73 8.47
N ARG A 565 -7.62 7.24 7.56
CA ARG A 565 -7.15 7.87 6.32
C ARG A 565 -6.33 9.16 6.48
N ASN A 566 -6.19 9.66 7.71
CA ASN A 566 -5.36 10.83 8.05
C ASN A 566 -5.42 11.08 9.56
N THR A 567 -4.43 10.61 10.33
CA THR A 567 -4.31 10.93 11.75
C THR A 567 -3.10 11.82 11.96
N PRO A 568 -3.24 12.99 12.62
CA PRO A 568 -2.09 13.85 12.91
C PRO A 568 -1.11 13.13 13.85
N TYR A 569 0.17 13.47 13.78
CA TYR A 569 1.17 12.95 14.72
C TYR A 569 2.24 13.99 15.06
N VAL A 570 2.77 13.88 16.27
CA VAL A 570 3.92 14.63 16.77
C VAL A 570 5.12 13.70 16.74
N MET A 571 6.21 14.14 16.12
CA MET A 571 7.46 13.41 16.06
C MET A 571 8.42 13.92 17.13
N LEU A 572 8.82 13.05 18.06
CA LEU A 572 9.91 13.28 19.00
C LEU A 572 11.14 12.48 18.56
N CYS A 573 12.13 13.20 18.05
CA CYS A 573 13.30 12.62 17.41
C CYS A 573 14.37 12.21 18.43
N THR A 574 14.76 10.94 18.43
CA THR A 574 15.79 10.41 19.37
C THR A 574 17.12 10.08 18.70
N SER A 575 17.19 10.14 17.36
CA SER A 575 18.41 10.00 16.55
C SER A 575 18.69 11.26 15.74
N ILE A 576 19.93 11.42 15.26
CA ILE A 576 20.27 12.53 14.34
C ILE A 576 19.44 12.43 13.05
N VAL A 577 19.31 11.24 12.46
CA VAL A 577 18.53 11.01 11.22
C VAL A 577 17.09 11.47 11.38
N SER A 578 16.41 11.04 12.45
CA SER A 578 15.07 11.55 12.76
C SER A 578 15.09 13.06 13.02
N GLY A 579 16.13 13.58 13.67
CA GLY A 579 16.20 14.98 14.08
C GLY A 579 16.33 15.99 12.95
N ILE A 580 16.86 15.57 11.79
CA ILE A 580 17.18 16.49 10.69
C ILE A 580 16.59 16.08 9.33
N ASP A 581 16.26 14.80 9.13
CA ASP A 581 15.76 14.25 7.85
C ASP A 581 14.44 13.48 8.01
N ALA A 582 14.48 12.26 8.54
CA ALA A 582 13.34 11.35 8.56
C ALA A 582 12.17 11.85 9.44
N GLY A 583 12.45 12.55 10.53
CA GLY A 583 11.42 13.08 11.42
C GLY A 583 10.64 14.24 10.79
N PRO A 584 11.28 15.31 10.27
CA PRO A 584 10.58 16.38 9.57
C PRO A 584 10.13 15.98 8.15
N SER A 585 10.46 14.78 7.67
CA SER A 585 10.06 14.30 6.35
C SER A 585 8.54 14.16 6.21
N PRO A 586 7.95 14.55 5.07
CA PRO A 586 6.61 14.12 4.71
C PRO A 586 6.60 12.66 4.23
N ARG A 587 7.72 12.11 3.75
CA ARG A 587 7.79 10.71 3.34
C ARG A 587 7.75 9.82 4.57
N VAL A 588 6.76 8.94 4.60
CA VAL A 588 6.63 7.87 5.58
C VAL A 588 6.41 6.57 4.83
N CYS A 589 7.09 5.49 5.21
CA CYS A 589 7.16 4.31 4.36
C CYS A 589 7.50 3.01 5.09
N CYS A 590 7.43 1.90 4.37
CA CYS A 590 8.05 0.63 4.73
C CYS A 590 8.57 -0.10 3.49
N ASN A 591 9.43 -1.09 3.69
CA ASN A 591 10.00 -1.94 2.65
C ASN A 591 8.96 -2.99 2.17
N GLY A 592 9.21 -3.61 1.01
CA GLY A 592 8.38 -4.71 0.50
C GLY A 592 9.04 -5.46 -0.66
N PHE A 593 8.96 -6.79 -0.69
CA PHE A 593 9.54 -7.64 -1.75
C PHE A 593 11.01 -7.30 -2.10
N ASP A 594 11.87 -7.12 -1.08
CA ASP A 594 13.27 -6.67 -1.22
C ASP A 594 13.47 -5.24 -1.79
N TYR A 595 12.38 -4.50 -2.08
CA TYR A 595 12.44 -3.09 -2.45
C TYR A 595 12.39 -2.18 -1.23
N LYS A 596 13.37 -1.27 -1.14
CA LYS A 596 13.44 -0.25 -0.11
C LYS A 596 12.32 0.78 -0.27
N ASN A 597 11.60 1.07 0.82
CA ASN A 597 10.55 2.10 0.90
C ASN A 597 9.45 1.95 -0.17
N LEU A 598 9.10 0.71 -0.54
CA LEU A 598 8.13 0.42 -1.60
C LEU A 598 6.72 0.93 -1.28
N TYR A 599 6.26 0.72 -0.05
CA TYR A 599 4.96 1.20 0.40
C TYR A 599 5.15 2.49 1.18
N GLY A 600 4.28 3.47 0.98
CA GLY A 600 4.35 4.70 1.75
C GLY A 600 3.27 5.72 1.45
N ALA A 601 3.39 6.86 2.09
CA ALA A 601 2.55 8.03 1.90
C ALA A 601 3.35 9.32 2.11
N TYR A 602 2.81 10.44 1.61
CA TYR A 602 3.27 11.77 1.98
C TYR A 602 2.41 12.30 3.11
N HIS A 603 2.88 12.16 4.35
CA HIS A 603 2.20 12.53 5.58
C HIS A 603 3.15 13.21 6.57
N PRO A 604 3.30 14.54 6.52
CA PRO A 604 4.18 15.26 7.42
C PRO A 604 3.64 15.25 8.88
N PRO A 605 4.54 15.26 9.88
CA PRO A 605 4.14 15.47 11.27
C PRO A 605 3.54 16.87 11.44
N VAL A 606 2.66 17.04 12.42
CA VAL A 606 2.13 18.37 12.79
C VAL A 606 3.14 19.15 13.63
N LEU A 607 3.99 18.44 14.37
CA LEU A 607 5.11 18.99 15.12
C LEU A 607 6.27 18.00 15.08
N THR A 608 7.48 18.46 14.76
CA THR A 608 8.74 17.72 14.94
C THR A 608 9.55 18.38 16.04
N ILE A 609 10.04 17.58 16.97
CA ILE A 609 10.85 18.03 18.10
C ILE A 609 12.20 17.30 18.06
N THR A 610 13.27 18.06 17.88
CA THR A 610 14.64 17.56 17.91
C THR A 610 15.28 17.97 19.24
N ASP A 611 15.55 16.99 20.09
CA ASP A 611 16.23 17.18 21.37
C ASP A 611 17.54 16.40 21.40
N ARG A 612 18.65 17.13 21.37
CA ARG A 612 19.99 16.54 21.38
C ARG A 612 20.25 15.73 22.65
N ALA A 613 19.56 15.97 23.76
CA ALA A 613 19.79 15.23 24.99
C ALA A 613 19.63 13.70 24.83
N PHE A 614 18.80 13.25 23.89
CA PHE A 614 18.68 11.82 23.55
C PHE A 614 19.96 11.25 22.93
N TRP A 615 20.76 12.09 22.25
CA TRP A 615 21.97 11.66 21.54
C TRP A 615 23.10 11.24 22.47
N ALA A 616 23.05 11.63 23.75
CA ALA A 616 23.98 11.16 24.78
C ALA A 616 23.99 9.62 24.89
N SER A 617 22.86 8.98 24.65
CA SER A 617 22.70 7.52 24.71
C SER A 617 23.05 6.79 23.41
N LEU A 618 23.19 7.49 22.28
CA LEU A 618 23.41 6.84 20.98
C LEU A 618 24.76 6.13 20.92
N HIS A 619 24.79 4.98 20.25
CA HIS A 619 26.03 4.32 19.85
C HIS A 619 26.86 5.24 18.93
N PRO A 620 28.20 5.28 19.03
CA PRO A 620 29.05 6.07 18.13
C PRO A 620 28.75 5.86 16.64
N GLY A 621 28.54 4.62 16.20
CA GLY A 621 28.14 4.35 14.82
C GLY A 621 26.76 4.87 14.40
N TRP A 622 25.80 4.99 15.32
CA TRP A 622 24.51 5.63 15.03
C TRP A 622 24.65 7.16 14.86
N LEU A 623 25.61 7.78 15.54
CA LEU A 623 25.94 9.19 15.35
C LEU A 623 26.54 9.42 13.96
N ARG A 624 27.56 8.64 13.57
CA ARG A 624 28.18 8.74 12.24
C ARG A 624 27.15 8.57 11.13
N HIS A 625 26.31 7.55 11.26
CA HIS A 625 25.19 7.30 10.36
C HIS A 625 24.32 8.54 10.13
N GLY A 626 24.00 9.31 11.17
CA GLY A 626 23.19 10.52 11.01
C GLY A 626 23.95 11.76 10.54
N VAL A 627 25.25 11.88 10.84
CA VAL A 627 26.09 12.99 10.35
C VAL A 627 26.19 12.99 8.82
N ALA A 628 26.07 11.83 8.17
CA ALA A 628 26.01 11.74 6.71
C ALA A 628 24.91 12.65 6.11
N GLU A 629 23.74 12.70 6.75
CA GLU A 629 22.62 13.51 6.28
C GLU A 629 22.81 15.02 6.52
N ILE A 630 23.60 15.39 7.54
CA ILE A 630 24.02 16.77 7.76
C ILE A 630 25.00 17.19 6.65
N ILE A 631 26.01 16.36 6.35
CA ILE A 631 26.98 16.62 5.28
C ILE A 631 26.27 16.73 3.93
N LYS A 632 25.29 15.86 3.66
CA LYS A 632 24.46 15.93 2.46
C LYS A 632 23.86 17.31 2.26
N MET A 633 23.21 17.85 3.29
CA MET A 633 22.59 19.16 3.20
C MET A 633 23.62 20.29 3.12
N ALA A 634 24.75 20.15 3.82
CA ALA A 634 25.86 21.09 3.76
C ALA A 634 26.42 21.24 2.34
N VAL A 635 26.71 20.12 1.67
CA VAL A 635 27.26 20.10 0.31
C VAL A 635 26.28 20.70 -0.71
N MET A 636 24.97 20.49 -0.52
CA MET A 636 23.96 20.82 -1.53
C MET A 636 23.27 22.16 -1.33
N LYS A 637 23.23 22.72 -0.11
CA LYS A 637 22.37 23.87 0.22
C LYS A 637 23.01 24.97 1.07
N ASP A 638 24.11 24.71 1.76
CA ASP A 638 24.67 25.69 2.71
C ASP A 638 26.19 25.53 2.90
N LEU A 639 26.97 26.38 2.23
CA LEU A 639 28.43 26.43 2.38
C LEU A 639 28.85 26.74 3.83
N SER A 640 28.11 27.60 4.55
CA SER A 640 28.44 27.92 5.93
C SER A 640 28.20 26.73 6.87
N LEU A 641 27.19 25.89 6.60
CA LEU A 641 27.04 24.61 7.28
C LEU A 641 28.20 23.67 6.95
N PHE A 642 28.65 23.63 5.69
CA PHE A 642 29.80 22.81 5.30
C PHE A 642 31.07 23.20 6.07
N GLU A 643 31.37 24.49 6.17
CA GLU A 643 32.53 25.01 6.93
C GLU A 643 32.43 24.69 8.42
N LEU A 644 31.22 24.76 9.01
CA LEU A 644 31.00 24.34 10.40
C LEU A 644 31.27 22.84 10.60
N VAL A 645 30.80 21.99 9.69
CA VAL A 645 31.03 20.54 9.78
C VAL A 645 32.50 20.20 9.52
N GLU A 646 33.16 20.91 8.58
CA GLU A 646 34.58 20.77 8.30
C GLU A 646 35.44 21.10 9.53
N GLN A 647 35.06 22.14 10.28
CA GLN A 647 35.78 22.54 11.48
C GLN A 647 35.44 21.69 12.72
N TRP A 648 34.16 21.34 12.92
CA TRP A 648 33.65 20.82 14.20
C TRP A 648 33.16 19.37 14.13
N GLY A 649 33.03 18.76 12.95
CA GLY A 649 32.47 17.42 12.75
C GLY A 649 33.07 16.35 13.66
N PRO A 650 34.41 16.17 13.70
CA PRO A 650 35.06 15.21 14.59
C PRO A 650 34.75 15.45 16.07
N LYS A 651 34.82 16.71 16.54
CA LYS A 651 34.47 17.06 17.93
C LYS A 651 33.00 16.78 18.21
N CYS A 652 32.10 17.01 17.26
CA CYS A 652 30.68 16.67 17.40
C CYS A 652 30.49 15.15 17.54
N LEU A 653 31.21 14.31 16.81
CA LEU A 653 31.12 12.86 16.99
C LEU A 653 31.65 12.41 18.36
N GLU A 654 32.85 12.88 18.74
CA GLU A 654 33.50 12.55 20.02
C GLU A 654 32.62 12.90 21.23
N THR A 655 32.02 14.09 21.20
CA THR A 655 31.23 14.64 22.31
C THR A 655 29.74 14.35 22.20
N LYS A 656 29.33 13.54 21.21
CA LYS A 656 27.92 13.28 20.88
C LYS A 656 27.10 14.57 20.73
N PHE A 657 27.61 15.50 19.94
CA PHE A 657 27.14 16.87 19.73
C PHE A 657 27.04 17.65 21.05
N GLY A 658 28.12 17.61 21.83
CA GLY A 658 28.24 18.33 23.11
C GLY A 658 27.39 17.76 24.24
N THR A 659 26.85 16.54 24.13
CA THR A 659 25.94 15.99 25.15
C THR A 659 26.66 15.13 26.20
N VAL A 660 27.97 14.88 26.03
CA VAL A 660 28.80 14.15 26.99
C VAL A 660 30.14 14.85 27.27
N GLY A 661 30.79 14.45 28.36
CA GLY A 661 32.13 14.94 28.76
C GLY A 661 32.15 16.41 29.18
N ASP A 662 33.32 17.04 29.11
CA ASP A 662 33.54 18.44 29.52
C ASP A 662 32.78 19.45 28.63
N SER A 663 32.34 19.02 27.45
CA SER A 663 31.61 19.86 26.49
C SER A 663 30.16 20.16 26.89
N VAL A 664 29.60 19.46 27.88
CA VAL A 664 28.22 19.69 28.36
C VAL A 664 28.02 21.11 28.87
N ASN A 665 29.06 21.68 29.50
CA ASN A 665 29.02 23.03 30.08
C ASN A 665 29.70 24.09 29.19
N ASP A 666 30.19 23.73 28.01
CA ASP A 666 30.81 24.65 27.05
C ASP A 666 29.72 25.31 26.19
N GLN A 667 29.18 26.45 26.67
CA GLN A 667 28.08 27.14 26.00
C GLN A 667 28.40 27.52 24.54
N ALA A 668 29.62 27.97 24.26
CA ALA A 668 30.01 28.35 22.90
C ALA A 668 29.93 27.15 21.95
N PHE A 669 30.39 25.97 22.40
CA PHE A 669 30.29 24.76 21.60
C PHE A 669 28.85 24.21 21.54
N GLN A 670 28.04 24.38 22.59
CA GLN A 670 26.61 24.07 22.54
C GLN A 670 25.89 24.89 21.45
N ASP A 671 26.20 26.18 21.33
CA ASP A 671 25.61 27.07 20.31
C ASP A 671 26.02 26.64 18.89
N VAL A 672 27.27 26.20 18.72
CA VAL A 672 27.76 25.62 17.45
C VAL A 672 26.99 24.34 17.10
N CYS A 673 26.77 23.43 18.06
CA CYS A 673 26.01 22.20 17.83
C CYS A 673 24.57 22.49 17.41
N ASP A 674 23.89 23.43 18.10
CA ASP A 674 22.53 23.84 17.74
C ASP A 674 22.48 24.49 16.35
N LEU A 675 23.47 25.31 16.00
CA LEU A 675 23.56 25.96 14.70
C LEU A 675 23.73 24.94 13.56
N ILE A 676 24.59 23.92 13.74
CA ILE A 676 24.79 22.85 12.75
C ILE A 676 23.47 22.10 12.50
N VAL A 677 22.78 21.70 13.58
CA VAL A 677 21.51 20.97 13.49
C VAL A 677 20.41 21.83 12.87
N GLY A 678 20.31 23.09 13.29
CA GLY A 678 19.33 24.05 12.78
C GLY A 678 19.48 24.33 11.29
N LYS A 679 20.72 24.57 10.83
CA LYS A 679 21.02 24.80 9.41
C LYS A 679 20.73 23.56 8.55
N ALA A 680 21.12 22.38 9.01
CA ALA A 680 20.86 21.14 8.28
C ALA A 680 19.35 20.91 8.11
N MET A 681 18.60 21.07 9.19
CA MET A 681 17.16 20.91 9.23
C MET A 681 16.43 21.98 8.39
N GLU A 682 16.85 23.25 8.46
CA GLU A 682 16.30 24.32 7.60
C GLU A 682 16.55 24.01 6.12
N GLY A 683 17.78 23.64 5.76
CA GLY A 683 18.15 23.28 4.40
C GLY A 683 17.30 22.12 3.86
N TYR A 684 17.06 21.10 4.68
CA TYR A 684 16.23 19.95 4.35
C TYR A 684 14.78 20.37 4.09
N VAL A 685 14.16 21.06 5.06
CA VAL A 685 12.76 21.48 5.00
C VAL A 685 12.50 22.39 3.80
N ARG A 686 13.38 23.36 3.53
CA ARG A 686 13.28 24.24 2.35
C ARG A 686 13.36 23.48 1.03
N SER A 687 14.05 22.34 1.01
CA SER A 687 14.22 21.51 -0.19
C SER A 687 13.07 20.54 -0.42
N GLU A 688 12.43 20.08 0.66
CA GLU A 688 11.37 19.07 0.61
C GLU A 688 9.97 19.70 0.50
N TYR A 689 9.66 20.74 1.28
CA TYR A 689 8.28 21.20 1.48
C TYR A 689 7.70 21.93 0.28
N GLY A 690 8.53 22.53 -0.57
CA GLY A 690 8.10 23.13 -1.84
C GLY A 690 7.74 22.10 -2.92
N ASN A 691 8.10 20.84 -2.70
CA ASN A 691 7.90 19.72 -3.62
C ASN A 691 7.45 18.47 -2.83
N LEU A 692 6.49 18.66 -1.92
CA LEU A 692 6.12 17.67 -0.89
C LEU A 692 5.69 16.31 -1.47
N TRP A 693 5.07 16.31 -2.66
CA TRP A 693 4.64 15.09 -3.35
C TRP A 693 5.64 14.59 -4.41
N GLU A 694 6.83 15.19 -4.46
CA GLU A 694 7.88 14.88 -5.44
C GLU A 694 7.41 14.96 -6.90
N THR A 695 6.57 15.95 -7.23
CA THR A 695 6.04 16.12 -8.59
C THR A 695 7.11 16.51 -9.62
N HIS A 696 8.31 16.88 -9.15
CA HIS A 696 9.52 16.96 -9.95
C HIS A 696 10.72 16.33 -9.23
N GLN A 697 11.77 15.97 -9.99
CA GLN A 697 12.92 15.20 -9.47
C GLN A 697 14.16 16.05 -9.13
N CYS A 698 14.11 17.37 -9.35
CA CYS A 698 15.11 18.30 -8.83
C CYS A 698 15.06 18.36 -7.29
N ARG A 699 15.75 17.43 -6.64
CA ARG A 699 15.68 17.17 -5.20
C ARG A 699 17.08 17.17 -4.59
N PRO A 700 17.56 18.29 -4.05
CA PRO A 700 18.94 18.41 -3.59
C PRO A 700 19.26 17.48 -2.41
N HIS A 701 18.28 17.24 -1.55
CA HIS A 701 18.37 16.30 -0.43
C HIS A 701 18.36 14.81 -0.83
N ALA A 702 18.27 14.50 -2.13
CA ALA A 702 18.51 13.16 -2.68
C ALA A 702 19.98 12.95 -3.10
N TYR A 703 20.87 13.91 -2.83
CA TYR A 703 22.31 13.70 -2.93
C TYR A 703 22.73 12.54 -2.02
N GLY A 704 23.67 11.72 -2.50
CA GLY A 704 24.03 10.47 -1.82
C GLY A 704 22.99 9.34 -1.92
N HIS A 705 21.88 9.53 -2.66
CA HIS A 705 20.80 8.55 -2.81
C HIS A 705 20.54 8.12 -4.26
N THR A 706 21.43 8.44 -5.20
CA THR A 706 21.29 8.01 -6.61
C THR A 706 21.66 6.54 -6.78
N TRP A 707 22.80 6.11 -6.23
CA TRP A 707 23.29 4.73 -6.38
C TRP A 707 23.25 3.92 -5.09
N SER A 708 23.31 4.56 -3.92
CA SER A 708 23.31 3.85 -2.63
C SER A 708 22.11 2.92 -2.42
N PRO A 709 20.86 3.23 -2.85
CA PRO A 709 19.74 2.35 -2.54
C PRO A 709 19.85 0.96 -3.15
N GLY A 710 20.54 0.80 -4.29
CA GLY A 710 20.69 -0.49 -4.96
C GLY A 710 21.74 -1.42 -4.33
N TYR A 711 22.60 -0.92 -3.44
CA TYR A 711 23.62 -1.73 -2.78
C TYR A 711 23.65 -1.59 -1.25
N GLU A 712 22.86 -0.71 -0.65
CA GLU A 712 22.75 -0.55 0.81
C GLU A 712 22.28 -1.85 1.49
N LEU A 713 21.11 -2.40 1.09
CA LEU A 713 20.61 -3.65 1.68
C LEU A 713 21.54 -4.84 1.35
N PRO A 714 22.02 -5.04 0.10
CA PRO A 714 22.97 -6.10 -0.25
C PRO A 714 24.31 -6.06 0.50
N SER A 715 24.74 -4.88 0.96
CA SER A 715 25.99 -4.75 1.72
C SER A 715 25.79 -4.92 3.23
N GLY A 716 24.57 -4.80 3.74
CA GLY A 716 24.31 -4.79 5.19
C GLY A 716 24.86 -3.52 5.88
N MET A 717 25.22 -2.50 5.10
CA MET A 717 25.75 -1.23 5.61
C MET A 717 24.66 -0.44 6.35
N LEU A 718 25.09 0.35 7.33
CA LEU A 718 24.27 1.44 7.86
C LEU A 718 23.96 2.43 6.73
N HIS A 719 22.73 2.94 6.70
CA HIS A 719 22.27 3.82 5.63
C HIS A 719 23.21 5.00 5.36
N GLY A 720 23.66 5.70 6.41
CA GLY A 720 24.56 6.85 6.28
C GLY A 720 25.94 6.50 5.72
N GLN A 721 26.39 5.25 5.89
CA GLN A 721 27.65 4.77 5.32
C GLN A 721 27.51 4.55 3.81
N ALA A 722 26.40 3.97 3.36
CA ALA A 722 26.08 3.85 1.93
C ALA A 722 25.82 5.22 1.28
N VAL A 723 25.19 6.15 2.00
CA VAL A 723 25.05 7.55 1.56
C VAL A 723 26.41 8.21 1.43
N GLY A 724 27.34 7.99 2.37
CA GLY A 724 28.72 8.46 2.32
C GLY A 724 29.44 8.09 1.02
N THR A 725 29.37 6.82 0.59
CA THR A 725 30.03 6.36 -0.64
C THR A 725 29.44 7.04 -1.88
N CYS A 726 28.12 7.17 -1.91
CA CYS A 726 27.41 7.81 -3.00
C CYS A 726 27.64 9.33 -3.05
N MET A 727 27.78 10.01 -1.90
CA MET A 727 28.13 11.43 -1.84
C MET A 727 29.54 11.65 -2.37
N GLY A 728 30.52 10.89 -1.88
CA GLY A 728 31.90 11.01 -2.33
C GLY A 728 32.05 10.77 -3.83
N PHE A 729 31.39 9.74 -4.38
CA PHE A 729 31.37 9.50 -5.82
C PHE A 729 30.69 10.65 -6.58
N GLY A 730 29.58 11.18 -6.05
CA GLY A 730 28.89 12.34 -6.64
C GLY A 730 29.73 13.63 -6.66
N ALA A 731 30.55 13.88 -5.62
CA ALA A 731 31.48 15.00 -5.60
C ALA A 731 32.60 14.83 -6.65
N TYR A 732 33.13 13.61 -6.79
CA TYR A 732 34.08 13.29 -7.84
C TYR A 732 33.48 13.46 -9.25
N LEU A 733 32.23 13.04 -9.46
CA LEU A 733 31.53 13.27 -10.73
C LEU A 733 31.31 14.76 -11.00
N ALA A 734 30.95 15.55 -9.98
CA ALA A 734 30.82 17.00 -10.11
C ALA A 734 32.13 17.67 -10.54
N MET A 735 33.26 17.22 -9.98
CA MET A 735 34.59 17.66 -10.40
C MET A 735 34.86 17.27 -11.87
N LYS A 736 34.51 16.06 -12.29
CA LYS A 736 34.66 15.61 -13.68
C LYS A 736 33.72 16.30 -14.67
N SER A 737 32.64 16.91 -14.17
CA SER A 737 31.71 17.73 -14.94
C SER A 737 32.03 19.23 -14.88
N ASP A 738 33.18 19.63 -14.31
CA ASP A 738 33.60 21.02 -14.10
C ASP A 738 32.57 21.85 -13.30
N PHE A 739 31.75 21.19 -12.46
CA PHE A 739 30.77 21.86 -11.60
C PHE A 739 31.39 22.38 -10.30
N ILE A 740 32.46 21.74 -9.85
CA ILE A 740 33.30 22.18 -8.73
C ILE A 740 34.78 21.98 -9.07
N PRO A 741 35.69 22.82 -8.56
CA PRO A 741 37.12 22.61 -8.70
C PRO A 741 37.60 21.40 -7.86
N GLU A 742 38.77 20.87 -8.21
CA GLU A 742 39.37 19.73 -7.49
C GLU A 742 39.53 19.98 -5.99
N ILE A 743 39.86 21.22 -5.59
CA ILE A 743 40.00 21.59 -4.17
C ILE A 743 38.70 21.43 -3.38
N GLU A 744 37.54 21.74 -3.98
CA GLU A 744 36.24 21.55 -3.33
C GLU A 744 35.89 20.07 -3.22
N CYS A 745 36.18 19.28 -4.26
CA CYS A 745 36.03 17.82 -4.21
C CYS A 745 36.87 17.22 -3.06
N GLN A 746 38.14 17.62 -2.96
CA GLN A 746 39.04 17.16 -1.90
C GLN A 746 38.53 17.54 -0.51
N ARG A 747 37.99 18.75 -0.32
CA ARG A 747 37.35 19.17 0.93
C ARG A 747 36.15 18.28 1.28
N ILE A 748 35.25 18.02 0.34
CA ILE A 748 34.08 17.14 0.57
C ILE A 748 34.51 15.74 1.00
N LEU A 749 35.44 15.13 0.26
CA LEU A 749 35.96 13.79 0.57
C LEU A 749 36.67 13.77 1.94
N LYS A 750 37.39 14.84 2.29
CA LYS A 750 38.04 14.97 3.59
C LYS A 750 37.01 15.02 4.72
N VAL A 751 35.96 15.82 4.60
CA VAL A 751 34.90 15.90 5.63
C VAL A 751 34.20 14.56 5.84
N ILE A 752 33.87 13.85 4.76
CA ILE A 752 33.28 12.50 4.84
C ILE A 752 34.24 11.55 5.59
N SER A 753 35.53 11.55 5.22
CA SER A 753 36.55 10.71 5.85
C SER A 753 36.83 11.08 7.32
N ASP A 754 36.89 12.37 7.66
CA ASP A 754 37.14 12.86 9.02
C ASP A 754 35.96 12.56 9.96
N CYS A 755 34.74 12.49 9.43
CA CYS A 755 33.55 12.03 10.15
C CYS A 755 33.42 10.49 10.17
N GLU A 756 34.49 9.79 9.77
CA GLU A 756 34.62 8.33 9.71
C GLU A 756 33.52 7.61 8.91
N LEU A 757 32.97 8.30 7.91
CA LEU A 757 32.06 7.74 6.92
C LEU A 757 32.82 7.07 5.77
N CYS A 758 32.16 6.11 5.14
CA CYS A 758 32.69 5.33 4.04
C CYS A 758 32.75 6.17 2.74
N LEU A 759 33.92 6.25 2.11
CA LEU A 759 34.11 6.76 0.75
C LEU A 759 34.06 5.62 -0.27
N TRP A 760 34.57 4.44 0.09
CA TRP A 760 34.62 3.26 -0.78
C TRP A 760 34.28 1.98 -0.02
N HIS A 761 33.34 1.19 -0.54
CA HIS A 761 33.01 -0.13 -0.02
C HIS A 761 33.21 -1.21 -1.11
N PRO A 762 33.66 -2.44 -0.78
CA PRO A 762 33.85 -3.52 -1.76
C PRO A 762 32.64 -3.83 -2.64
N ILE A 763 31.40 -3.58 -2.16
CA ILE A 763 30.18 -3.75 -2.96
C ILE A 763 30.17 -2.90 -4.24
N MET A 764 30.89 -1.77 -4.26
CA MET A 764 31.01 -0.91 -5.44
C MET A 764 31.92 -1.50 -6.54
N GLU A 765 32.65 -2.58 -6.24
CA GLU A 765 33.38 -3.35 -7.25
C GLU A 765 32.44 -4.17 -8.15
N ASP A 766 31.24 -4.50 -7.66
CA ASP A 766 30.15 -5.00 -8.50
C ASP A 766 29.54 -3.83 -9.29
N GLY A 767 30.24 -3.44 -10.36
CA GLY A 767 29.79 -2.38 -11.25
C GLY A 767 28.42 -2.66 -11.87
N ALA A 768 28.03 -3.92 -12.02
CA ALA A 768 26.70 -4.29 -12.50
C ALA A 768 25.62 -3.98 -11.44
N ALA A 769 25.90 -4.16 -10.14
CA ALA A 769 24.99 -3.72 -9.07
C ALA A 769 24.82 -2.19 -9.05
N VAL A 770 25.92 -1.44 -9.18
CA VAL A 770 25.85 0.04 -9.24
C VAL A 770 25.08 0.51 -10.47
N TRP A 771 25.30 -0.12 -11.63
CA TRP A 771 24.55 0.17 -12.86
C TRP A 771 23.05 -0.16 -12.72
N ARG A 772 22.70 -1.33 -12.19
CA ARG A 772 21.30 -1.69 -11.89
C ARG A 772 20.64 -0.65 -10.98
N SER A 773 21.37 -0.15 -9.98
CA SER A 773 20.85 0.93 -9.13
C SER A 773 20.57 2.22 -9.93
N GLN A 774 21.45 2.56 -10.89
CA GLN A 774 21.25 3.74 -11.72
C GLN A 774 20.00 3.59 -12.62
N VAL A 775 19.84 2.43 -13.25
CA VAL A 775 18.68 2.12 -14.09
C VAL A 775 17.38 2.24 -13.28
N ALA A 776 17.34 1.61 -12.10
CA ALA A 776 16.18 1.72 -11.20
C ALA A 776 15.90 3.18 -10.78
N MET A 777 16.95 4.00 -10.60
CA MET A 777 16.79 5.41 -10.27
C MET A 777 16.24 6.23 -11.45
N ILE A 778 16.64 5.92 -12.69
CA ILE A 778 16.09 6.52 -13.91
C ILE A 778 14.59 6.21 -14.02
N GLU A 779 14.20 4.96 -13.82
CA GLU A 779 12.80 4.54 -13.81
C GLU A 779 11.99 5.30 -12.73
N LYS A 780 12.51 5.33 -11.50
CA LYS A 780 11.90 6.04 -10.37
C LYS A 780 11.74 7.54 -10.64
N ARG A 781 12.63 8.14 -11.41
CA ARG A 781 12.67 9.59 -11.69
C ARG A 781 12.02 9.97 -13.03
N GLY A 782 11.13 9.12 -13.54
CA GLY A 782 10.35 9.41 -14.74
C GLY A 782 11.19 9.43 -16.01
N GLY A 783 12.16 8.52 -16.12
CA GLY A 783 13.03 8.38 -17.29
C GLY A 783 14.26 9.28 -17.29
N ASN A 784 14.55 9.99 -16.20
CA ASN A 784 15.71 10.89 -16.07
C ASN A 784 16.64 10.41 -14.97
N LEU A 785 17.96 10.52 -15.15
CA LEU A 785 18.87 10.24 -14.03
C LEU A 785 18.72 11.30 -12.94
N CYS A 786 18.71 12.59 -13.31
CA CYS A 786 18.57 13.74 -12.39
C CYS A 786 19.38 13.56 -11.08
N ALA A 787 20.62 13.08 -11.16
CA ALA A 787 21.46 12.80 -10.00
C ALA A 787 21.93 14.12 -9.36
N PRO A 788 21.50 14.45 -8.13
CA PRO A 788 21.94 15.68 -7.48
C PRO A 788 23.43 15.61 -7.18
N ILE A 789 24.17 16.66 -7.54
CA ILE A 789 25.61 16.81 -7.32
C ILE A 789 25.96 18.29 -7.08
N PRO A 790 27.03 18.64 -6.35
CA PRO A 790 27.33 20.05 -6.04
C PRO A 790 27.63 20.89 -7.29
N ARG A 791 27.11 22.13 -7.35
CA ARG A 791 27.39 23.11 -8.42
C ARG A 791 27.06 24.56 -8.00
N PRO A 792 28.00 25.32 -7.41
CA PRO A 792 29.24 24.87 -6.77
C PRO A 792 28.98 24.21 -5.40
N LEU A 793 30.01 23.99 -4.57
CA LEU A 793 29.84 23.56 -3.18
C LEU A 793 28.90 24.51 -2.40
N GLY A 794 27.91 23.93 -1.70
CA GLY A 794 26.85 24.67 -1.02
C GLY A 794 25.61 24.92 -1.88
N GLU A 795 25.64 24.55 -3.16
CA GLU A 795 24.52 24.65 -4.10
C GLU A 795 24.32 23.35 -4.89
N SER A 796 23.13 23.18 -5.45
CA SER A 796 22.75 21.94 -6.12
C SER A 796 22.73 22.06 -7.64
N GLY A 797 23.49 21.21 -8.32
CA GLY A 797 23.34 20.86 -9.73
C GLY A 797 22.79 19.44 -9.91
N TYR A 798 22.61 19.03 -11.18
CA TYR A 798 22.08 17.71 -11.53
C TYR A 798 22.83 17.14 -12.73
N LEU A 799 23.26 15.88 -12.61
CA LEU A 799 23.78 15.08 -13.71
C LEU A 799 22.64 14.24 -14.29
N ASN A 800 22.30 14.44 -15.57
CA ASN A 800 21.18 13.73 -16.19
C ASN A 800 21.60 12.56 -17.08
N ASP A 801 22.87 12.51 -17.49
CA ASP A 801 23.38 11.49 -18.41
C ASP A 801 24.68 10.91 -17.88
N LEU A 802 24.74 9.58 -17.74
CA LEU A 802 25.94 8.82 -17.41
C LEU A 802 25.79 7.42 -18.00
N SER A 803 26.49 7.11 -19.10
CA SER A 803 26.42 5.77 -19.71
C SER A 803 27.04 4.71 -18.80
N GLU A 804 26.68 3.44 -19.00
CA GLU A 804 27.25 2.32 -18.25
C GLU A 804 28.78 2.28 -18.36
N GLU A 805 29.31 2.41 -19.57
CA GLU A 805 30.76 2.46 -19.83
C GLU A 805 31.44 3.57 -19.03
N MET A 806 30.87 4.79 -19.06
CA MET A 806 31.40 5.92 -18.33
C MET A 806 31.29 5.71 -16.81
N LEU A 807 30.17 5.17 -16.31
CA LEU A 807 29.99 4.86 -14.90
C LEU A 807 31.09 3.91 -14.41
N LEU A 808 31.32 2.80 -15.13
CA LEU A 808 32.31 1.80 -14.77
C LEU A 808 33.74 2.38 -14.79
N GLN A 809 34.07 3.19 -15.80
CA GLN A 809 35.35 3.90 -15.85
C GLN A 809 35.51 4.84 -14.64
N ARG A 810 34.49 5.65 -14.35
CA ARG A 810 34.50 6.62 -13.26
C ARG A 810 34.61 5.96 -11.89
N LEU A 811 34.01 4.79 -11.69
CA LEU A 811 34.18 4.01 -10.47
C LEU A 811 35.64 3.58 -10.24
N GLN A 812 36.36 3.14 -11.28
CA GLN A 812 37.77 2.74 -11.15
C GLN A 812 38.69 3.93 -10.86
N GLU A 813 38.47 5.07 -11.52
CA GLU A 813 39.18 6.31 -11.24
C GLU A 813 38.92 6.78 -9.79
N TYR A 814 37.66 6.76 -9.36
CA TYR A 814 37.27 7.16 -8.00
C TYR A 814 37.85 6.23 -6.92
N LYS A 815 37.86 4.91 -7.15
CA LYS A 815 38.50 3.93 -6.27
C LYS A 815 39.96 4.28 -5.99
N SER A 816 40.70 4.64 -7.05
CA SER A 816 42.12 5.00 -6.95
C SER A 816 42.34 6.23 -6.05
N ILE A 817 41.41 7.20 -6.08
CA ILE A 817 41.44 8.36 -5.19
C ILE A 817 41.16 7.92 -3.74
N CYS A 818 40.13 7.12 -3.52
CA CYS A 818 39.72 6.66 -2.18
C CYS A 818 40.84 5.90 -1.43
N LEU A 819 41.67 5.15 -2.14
CA LEU A 819 42.80 4.40 -1.55
C LEU A 819 43.85 5.31 -0.89
N SER A 820 43.89 6.61 -1.24
CA SER A 820 44.80 7.58 -0.62
C SER A 820 44.28 8.17 0.70
N TYR A 821 43.01 7.96 1.03
CA TYR A 821 42.39 8.45 2.26
C TYR A 821 42.60 7.47 3.43
N PRO A 822 42.47 7.93 4.70
CA PRO A 822 42.48 7.07 5.88
C PRO A 822 41.59 5.84 5.72
N ARG A 823 42.04 4.71 6.29
CA ARG A 823 41.35 3.39 6.19
C ARG A 823 41.11 2.93 4.74
N GLN A 824 41.91 3.44 3.79
CA GLN A 824 41.76 3.16 2.35
C GLN A 824 40.33 3.50 1.85
N GLY A 825 39.73 4.54 2.42
CA GLY A 825 38.36 4.99 2.11
C GLY A 825 37.25 4.24 2.83
N ARG A 826 37.55 3.26 3.70
CA ARG A 826 36.54 2.54 4.50
C ARG A 826 35.98 3.37 5.64
N GLY A 827 34.73 3.07 6.02
CA GLY A 827 34.10 3.65 7.21
C GLY A 827 34.59 2.99 8.50
N VAL A 828 34.17 3.53 9.64
CA VAL A 828 34.24 2.86 10.95
C VAL A 828 32.86 2.31 11.28
N GLU A 829 32.77 1.06 11.76
CA GLU A 829 31.50 0.35 12.06
C GLU A 829 30.47 0.55 10.95
N GLU A 830 30.83 0.13 9.73
CA GLU A 830 30.05 0.44 8.55
C GLU A 830 28.80 -0.43 8.38
N HIS A 831 28.71 -1.56 9.11
CA HIS A 831 27.61 -2.52 9.03
C HIS A 831 26.64 -2.44 10.22
N CYS A 832 25.36 -2.78 9.99
CA CYS A 832 24.32 -2.80 11.03
C CYS A 832 24.70 -3.69 12.24
N THR A 833 25.28 -4.86 11.97
CA THR A 833 25.65 -5.85 12.99
C THR A 833 26.75 -5.35 13.93
N GLU A 834 27.65 -4.50 13.45
CA GLU A 834 28.75 -3.93 14.24
C GLU A 834 28.26 -2.95 15.31
N VAL A 835 27.06 -2.39 15.14
CA VAL A 835 26.43 -1.45 16.08
C VAL A 835 25.23 -2.05 16.80
N GLY A 836 25.12 -3.39 16.82
CA GLY A 836 24.06 -4.11 17.54
C GLY A 836 22.68 -4.05 16.88
N LEU A 837 22.59 -3.68 15.60
CA LEU A 837 21.36 -3.78 14.81
C LEU A 837 21.33 -5.10 14.04
N ALA A 838 20.11 -5.58 13.75
CA ALA A 838 19.96 -6.75 12.90
C ALA A 838 20.49 -6.48 11.48
N ASP A 839 21.14 -7.47 10.88
CA ASP A 839 21.50 -7.41 9.46
C ASP A 839 20.19 -7.23 8.65
N PRO A 840 20.09 -6.24 7.74
CA PRO A 840 18.94 -6.10 6.85
C PRO A 840 18.59 -7.38 6.07
N GLN A 841 19.58 -8.26 5.83
CA GLN A 841 19.42 -9.57 5.22
C GLN A 841 19.19 -10.73 6.21
N SER A 842 19.29 -10.50 7.52
CA SER A 842 19.04 -11.55 8.52
C SER A 842 17.61 -12.06 8.47
N LYS A 843 16.66 -11.16 8.17
CA LYS A 843 15.38 -11.54 7.58
C LYS A 843 15.52 -11.49 6.06
N LYS A 844 16.24 -12.45 5.46
CA LYS A 844 15.79 -12.93 4.14
C LYS A 844 14.33 -13.20 4.35
N MET A 845 13.45 -12.61 3.53
CA MET A 845 12.05 -12.97 3.52
C MET A 845 12.02 -14.49 3.58
N ALA A 846 11.71 -15.04 4.77
CA ALA A 846 11.24 -16.38 4.83
C ALA A 846 10.12 -16.37 3.80
N PRO A 847 10.11 -17.30 2.83
CA PRO A 847 8.99 -17.37 1.89
C PRO A 847 7.73 -17.24 2.74
N PRO A 848 6.87 -16.28 2.41
CA PRO A 848 6.10 -15.52 3.37
C PRO A 848 5.61 -16.35 4.55
N ASP A 849 5.87 -15.86 5.77
CA ASP A 849 5.01 -16.20 6.93
C ASP A 849 3.55 -15.72 6.67
N ASP A 850 3.30 -14.98 5.56
CA ASP A 850 1.99 -14.83 4.92
C ASP A 850 1.53 -16.10 4.20
N ARG A 851 1.68 -17.26 4.84
CA ARG A 851 0.60 -18.22 4.68
C ARG A 851 -0.50 -17.69 5.57
N PHE A 852 -1.47 -17.01 4.94
CA PHE A 852 -2.82 -17.06 5.48
C PHE A 852 -3.02 -18.50 5.98
N VAL A 853 -3.40 -18.70 7.23
CA VAL A 853 -3.74 -20.05 7.69
C VAL A 853 -5.08 -20.39 7.03
N VAL A 854 -5.02 -20.73 5.74
CA VAL A 854 -6.16 -21.08 4.88
C VAL A 854 -6.10 -22.52 4.46
N THR A 855 -4.91 -23.16 4.51
CA THR A 855 -4.78 -24.59 4.22
C THR A 855 -4.35 -25.41 5.44
N PRO A 856 -4.69 -26.72 5.49
CA PRO A 856 -4.19 -27.63 6.51
C PRO A 856 -2.65 -27.68 6.59
N THR A 857 -1.95 -27.57 5.46
CA THR A 857 -0.48 -27.56 5.39
C THR A 857 0.14 -26.35 6.11
N ASP A 858 -0.53 -25.21 6.08
CA ASP A 858 -0.07 -23.97 6.73
C ASP A 858 -0.23 -24.06 8.24
N LEU A 859 -1.35 -24.64 8.69
CA LEU A 859 -1.60 -24.93 10.08
C LEU A 859 -0.58 -25.94 10.63
N LEU A 860 -0.27 -26.99 9.87
CA LEU A 860 0.75 -27.98 10.22
C LEU A 860 2.13 -27.33 10.41
N ILE A 861 2.56 -26.50 9.46
CA ILE A 861 3.89 -25.86 9.50
C ILE A 861 3.98 -24.83 10.62
N THR A 862 2.91 -24.05 10.84
CA THR A 862 2.83 -23.10 11.95
C THR A 862 2.89 -23.82 13.29
N THR A 863 2.13 -24.91 13.44
CA THR A 863 2.01 -25.68 14.69
C THR A 863 3.33 -26.40 14.99
N LEU A 864 3.96 -27.00 13.98
CA LEU A 864 5.25 -27.67 14.13
C LEU A 864 6.38 -26.68 14.42
N SER A 865 6.38 -25.50 13.81
CA SER A 865 7.39 -24.46 14.08
C SER A 865 7.27 -23.93 15.51
N LYS A 866 6.04 -23.75 16.03
CA LYS A 866 5.79 -23.42 17.43
C LYS A 866 6.25 -24.52 18.38
N ALA A 867 5.90 -25.78 18.09
CA ALA A 867 6.31 -26.93 18.89
C ALA A 867 7.83 -27.07 18.95
N LYS A 868 8.52 -26.86 17.81
CA LYS A 868 9.98 -26.87 17.71
C LYS A 868 10.62 -25.75 18.54
N ALA A 869 10.07 -24.53 18.50
CA ALA A 869 10.57 -23.41 19.30
C ALA A 869 10.39 -23.62 20.81
N GLN A 870 9.35 -24.37 21.21
CA GLN A 870 8.99 -24.60 22.61
C GLN A 870 9.42 -25.96 23.16
N ASN A 871 10.04 -26.81 22.32
CA ASN A 871 10.39 -28.20 22.62
C ASN A 871 9.19 -29.05 23.13
N ASP A 872 8.00 -28.81 22.56
CA ASP A 872 6.74 -29.44 22.96
C ASP A 872 6.42 -30.70 22.13
N MET A 873 6.78 -31.86 22.66
CA MET A 873 6.55 -33.16 22.02
C MET A 873 5.07 -33.58 21.95
N ALA A 874 4.19 -33.01 22.78
CA ALA A 874 2.76 -33.34 22.73
C ALA A 874 2.11 -32.73 21.48
N THR A 875 2.49 -31.49 21.15
CA THR A 875 2.07 -30.79 19.93
C THR A 875 2.63 -31.46 18.66
N VAL A 876 3.85 -32.02 18.71
CA VAL A 876 4.39 -32.86 17.62
C VAL A 876 3.48 -34.07 17.35
N GLY A 877 2.96 -34.72 18.40
CA GLY A 877 2.01 -35.82 18.26
C GLY A 877 0.68 -35.43 17.59
N GLU A 878 0.25 -34.17 17.72
CA GLU A 878 -0.93 -33.64 17.03
C GLU A 878 -0.68 -33.40 15.54
N VAL A 879 0.48 -32.83 15.20
CA VAL A 879 0.93 -32.65 13.81
C VAL A 879 1.01 -34.00 13.08
N VAL A 880 1.53 -35.05 13.73
CA VAL A 880 1.59 -36.40 13.17
C VAL A 880 0.19 -36.95 12.85
N ARG A 881 -0.78 -36.79 13.77
CA ARG A 881 -2.17 -37.22 13.53
C ARG A 881 -2.83 -36.46 12.37
N MET A 882 -2.55 -35.16 12.27
CA MET A 882 -3.08 -34.35 11.18
C MET A 882 -2.51 -34.78 9.84
N LEU A 883 -1.20 -35.02 9.74
CA LEU A 883 -0.53 -35.53 8.53
C LEU A 883 -1.06 -36.90 8.11
N ASP A 884 -1.18 -37.84 9.06
CA ASP A 884 -1.72 -39.19 8.82
C ASP A 884 -3.19 -39.15 8.34
N GLY A 885 -3.95 -38.14 8.77
CA GLY A 885 -5.36 -38.00 8.44
C GLY A 885 -5.67 -37.38 7.06
N VAL A 886 -4.73 -36.69 6.41
CA VAL A 886 -4.99 -35.95 5.16
C VAL A 886 -5.41 -36.89 4.03
N ASP A 887 -4.62 -37.92 3.76
CA ASP A 887 -4.92 -38.89 2.70
C ASP A 887 -6.22 -39.64 2.98
N GLY A 888 -6.46 -39.99 4.25
CA GLY A 888 -7.71 -40.59 4.69
C GLY A 888 -8.93 -39.72 4.42
N MET A 889 -8.82 -38.39 4.60
CA MET A 889 -9.89 -37.45 4.26
C MET A 889 -10.13 -37.34 2.75
N VAL A 890 -9.05 -37.23 1.95
CA VAL A 890 -9.13 -37.14 0.49
C VAL A 890 -9.84 -38.39 -0.07
N VAL A 891 -9.49 -39.58 0.42
CA VAL A 891 -10.14 -40.84 0.03
C VAL A 891 -11.60 -40.90 0.50
N LYS A 892 -11.87 -40.56 1.77
CA LYS A 892 -13.22 -40.63 2.35
C LYS A 892 -14.23 -39.74 1.65
N TYR A 893 -13.84 -38.53 1.27
CA TYR A 893 -14.74 -37.54 0.66
C TYR A 893 -14.68 -37.52 -0.88
N SER A 894 -13.92 -38.43 -1.49
CA SER A 894 -13.99 -38.71 -2.93
C SER A 894 -15.07 -39.75 -3.25
N THR A 895 -15.56 -39.75 -4.49
CA THR A 895 -16.46 -40.81 -4.99
C THR A 895 -15.81 -42.18 -4.81
N GLN A 896 -16.56 -43.13 -4.27
CA GLN A 896 -16.04 -44.48 -4.02
C GLN A 896 -15.78 -45.22 -5.34
N PRO A 897 -14.74 -46.07 -5.41
CA PRO A 897 -14.43 -46.84 -6.61
C PRO A 897 -15.56 -47.81 -6.94
N SER A 898 -15.63 -48.26 -8.19
CA SER A 898 -16.47 -49.39 -8.56
C SER A 898 -16.04 -50.64 -7.80
N GLU A 899 -16.93 -51.64 -7.72
CA GLU A 899 -16.57 -52.94 -7.13
C GLU A 899 -15.34 -53.56 -7.82
N ALA A 900 -15.24 -53.42 -9.15
CA ALA A 900 -14.08 -53.89 -9.92
C ALA A 900 -12.79 -53.18 -9.48
N LEU A 901 -12.77 -51.85 -9.42
CA LEU A 901 -11.60 -51.09 -8.97
C LEU A 901 -11.26 -51.39 -7.50
N HIS A 902 -12.25 -51.51 -6.63
CA HIS A 902 -12.04 -51.90 -5.23
C HIS A 902 -11.38 -53.28 -5.13
N ASN A 903 -11.85 -54.26 -5.91
CA ASN A 903 -11.28 -55.59 -5.94
C ASN A 903 -9.84 -55.60 -6.42
N ILE A 904 -9.48 -54.80 -7.43
CA ILE A 904 -8.09 -54.63 -7.87
C ILE A 904 -7.23 -54.11 -6.71
N SER A 905 -7.66 -53.06 -6.02
CA SER A 905 -6.92 -52.51 -4.87
C SER A 905 -6.72 -53.54 -3.76
N VAL A 906 -7.76 -54.30 -3.42
CA VAL A 906 -7.71 -55.37 -2.41
C VAL A 906 -6.81 -56.53 -2.86
N GLN A 907 -6.87 -56.93 -4.13
CA GLN A 907 -6.06 -58.01 -4.66
C GLN A 907 -4.59 -57.62 -4.72
N THR A 908 -4.25 -56.44 -5.25
CA THR A 908 -2.88 -55.92 -5.27
C THR A 908 -2.28 -55.87 -3.86
N ALA A 909 -3.06 -55.45 -2.85
CA ALA A 909 -2.64 -55.46 -1.46
C ALA A 909 -2.50 -56.89 -0.86
N LYS A 910 -3.42 -57.81 -1.17
CA LYS A 910 -3.40 -59.20 -0.68
C LYS A 910 -2.31 -60.06 -1.29
N SER A 911 -1.89 -59.80 -2.53
CA SER A 911 -0.82 -60.51 -3.23
C SER A 911 0.57 -60.27 -2.63
N ASN A 912 0.68 -59.44 -1.58
CA ASN A 912 1.89 -59.09 -0.85
C ASN A 912 2.44 -60.20 0.08
N PRO A 913 2.52 -61.45 -0.39
CA PRO A 913 3.73 -62.23 -0.11
C PRO A 913 4.45 -62.82 -1.36
N ASN A 914 3.87 -62.78 -2.57
CA ASN A 914 4.47 -63.46 -3.73
C ASN A 914 5.40 -62.58 -4.60
N TRP A 915 5.35 -61.25 -4.49
CA TRP A 915 6.10 -60.34 -5.36
C TRP A 915 7.62 -60.52 -5.26
N ALA A 916 8.13 -60.61 -4.03
CA ALA A 916 9.56 -60.84 -3.76
C ALA A 916 10.00 -62.26 -4.16
N GLU A 917 9.08 -63.23 -4.22
CA GLU A 917 9.37 -64.59 -4.66
C GLU A 917 9.40 -64.69 -6.19
N MET A 918 8.56 -63.93 -6.90
CA MET A 918 8.57 -63.82 -8.36
C MET A 918 9.85 -63.18 -8.88
N GLU A 919 10.36 -62.15 -8.19
CA GLU A 919 11.67 -61.55 -8.50
C GLU A 919 12.82 -62.55 -8.23
N LYS A 920 12.82 -63.22 -7.06
CA LYS A 920 13.82 -64.25 -6.72
C LYS A 920 13.84 -65.43 -7.69
N LYS A 921 12.71 -65.77 -8.29
CA LYS A 921 12.58 -66.81 -9.33
C LYS A 921 12.90 -66.30 -10.75
N GLY A 922 13.26 -65.02 -10.91
CA GLY A 922 13.54 -64.40 -12.20
C GLY A 922 12.33 -64.27 -13.12
N THR A 923 11.12 -64.39 -12.56
CA THR A 923 9.84 -64.32 -13.29
C THR A 923 9.45 -62.87 -13.63
N THR A 924 9.94 -61.91 -12.85
CA THR A 924 9.87 -60.47 -13.13
C THR A 924 11.29 -59.91 -13.23
N SER A 925 11.50 -58.90 -14.07
CA SER A 925 12.82 -58.30 -14.30
C SER A 925 13.23 -57.28 -13.22
N ARG A 926 12.32 -56.99 -12.28
CA ARG A 926 12.50 -56.10 -11.12
C ARG A 926 11.51 -56.47 -10.01
N LEU A 927 11.78 -55.98 -8.79
CA LEU A 927 10.85 -56.03 -7.68
C LEU A 927 9.56 -55.28 -8.04
N LEU A 928 8.43 -55.95 -7.84
CA LEU A 928 7.11 -55.34 -7.87
C LEU A 928 6.65 -55.09 -6.43
N GLU A 929 6.05 -53.94 -6.18
CA GLU A 929 5.55 -53.58 -4.84
C GLU A 929 4.10 -53.15 -4.95
N ALA A 930 3.28 -53.50 -3.94
CA ALA A 930 1.86 -53.12 -3.93
C ALA A 930 1.64 -51.60 -3.96
N GLU A 931 2.65 -50.83 -3.55
CA GLU A 931 2.66 -49.36 -3.55
C GLU A 931 2.66 -48.75 -4.95
N MET A 932 3.02 -49.54 -5.99
CA MET A 932 3.02 -49.12 -7.41
C MET A 932 1.61 -48.98 -8.00
N ILE A 933 0.54 -49.18 -7.22
CA ILE A 933 -0.83 -48.99 -7.67
C ILE A 933 -1.26 -47.51 -7.60
N SER A 934 -1.92 -47.03 -8.65
CA SER A 934 -2.61 -45.73 -8.61
C SER A 934 -3.73 -45.73 -7.57
N GLY A 935 -3.91 -44.61 -6.89
CA GLY A 935 -4.73 -44.54 -5.68
C GLY A 935 -6.20 -44.34 -5.99
N GLN A 936 -7.08 -44.52 -4.99
CA GLN A 936 -8.51 -44.27 -5.16
C GLN A 936 -8.79 -42.85 -5.69
N ALA A 937 -8.25 -41.84 -5.02
CA ALA A 937 -8.49 -40.43 -5.35
C ALA A 937 -7.92 -40.07 -6.73
N GLU A 938 -6.75 -40.61 -7.07
CA GLU A 938 -6.09 -40.44 -8.36
C GLU A 938 -6.90 -41.07 -9.50
N GLY A 939 -7.39 -42.30 -9.34
CA GLY A 939 -8.28 -42.91 -10.33
C GLY A 939 -9.58 -42.14 -10.54
N GLN A 940 -10.14 -41.51 -9.51
CA GLN A 940 -11.31 -40.64 -9.66
C GLN A 940 -10.97 -39.33 -10.38
N LEU A 941 -9.79 -38.76 -10.15
CA LEU A 941 -9.31 -37.60 -10.90
C LEU A 941 -9.14 -37.96 -12.38
N LEU A 942 -8.50 -39.08 -12.71
CA LEU A 942 -8.36 -39.55 -14.10
C LEU A 942 -9.72 -39.72 -14.79
N LYS A 943 -10.73 -40.26 -14.09
CA LYS A 943 -12.11 -40.31 -14.60
C LYS A 943 -12.69 -38.93 -14.91
N LEU A 944 -12.48 -37.96 -14.03
CA LEU A 944 -12.95 -36.59 -14.24
C LEU A 944 -12.25 -35.95 -15.44
N LEU A 945 -10.94 -36.15 -15.60
CA LEU A 945 -10.20 -35.67 -16.76
C LEU A 945 -10.73 -36.25 -18.06
N VAL A 946 -11.04 -37.55 -18.08
CA VAL A 946 -11.71 -38.20 -19.23
C VAL A 946 -13.05 -37.55 -19.54
N LYS A 947 -13.89 -37.29 -18.52
CA LYS A 947 -15.21 -36.68 -18.70
C LYS A 947 -15.14 -35.22 -19.15
N PHE A 948 -14.30 -34.40 -18.51
CA PHE A 948 -14.16 -32.98 -18.84
C PHE A 948 -13.51 -32.77 -20.21
N GLY A 949 -12.50 -33.58 -20.55
CA GLY A 949 -11.82 -33.50 -21.83
C GLY A 949 -12.61 -34.12 -23.00
N ALA A 950 -13.80 -34.69 -22.75
CA ALA A 950 -14.56 -35.47 -23.73
C ALA A 950 -13.68 -36.51 -24.45
N VAL A 951 -12.79 -37.14 -23.69
CA VAL A 951 -11.73 -38.03 -24.17
C VAL A 951 -12.35 -39.29 -24.79
N LYS A 952 -11.81 -39.73 -25.93
CA LYS A 952 -12.18 -41.00 -26.59
C LYS A 952 -11.01 -41.97 -26.69
N LYS A 953 -9.80 -41.49 -26.89
CA LYS A 953 -8.58 -42.31 -26.97
C LYS A 953 -7.62 -41.95 -25.85
N VAL A 954 -7.35 -42.91 -24.96
CA VAL A 954 -6.37 -42.80 -23.88
C VAL A 954 -5.15 -43.64 -24.20
N LEU A 955 -3.97 -43.11 -23.94
CA LEU A 955 -2.72 -43.86 -23.87
C LEU A 955 -2.26 -43.92 -22.41
N ASP A 956 -2.12 -45.12 -21.88
CA ASP A 956 -1.73 -45.38 -20.50
C ASP A 956 -0.36 -46.05 -20.50
N ILE A 957 0.67 -45.35 -20.06
CA ILE A 957 2.06 -45.81 -20.14
C ILE A 957 2.49 -46.21 -18.74
N GLY A 958 2.54 -47.52 -18.47
CA GLY A 958 2.69 -48.10 -17.15
C GLY A 958 1.39 -48.68 -16.61
N THR A 959 1.14 -49.96 -16.88
CA THR A 959 -0.13 -50.63 -16.55
C THR A 959 -0.14 -51.17 -15.11
N PHE A 960 0.97 -51.77 -14.69
CA PHE A 960 1.08 -52.56 -13.46
C PHE A 960 -0.11 -53.53 -13.29
N THR A 961 -0.90 -53.43 -12.21
CA THR A 961 -2.08 -54.29 -11.97
C THR A 961 -3.36 -53.76 -12.62
N GLY A 962 -3.28 -52.69 -13.42
CA GLY A 962 -4.35 -52.21 -14.29
C GLY A 962 -5.39 -51.28 -13.67
N TYR A 963 -5.12 -50.71 -12.49
CA TYR A 963 -6.09 -49.85 -11.80
C TYR A 963 -6.39 -48.56 -12.59
N SER A 964 -5.36 -47.83 -13.03
CA SER A 964 -5.47 -46.59 -13.82
C SER A 964 -6.21 -46.84 -15.15
N SER A 965 -5.82 -47.90 -15.88
CA SER A 965 -6.40 -48.28 -17.17
C SER A 965 -7.90 -48.54 -17.05
N LEU A 966 -8.31 -49.30 -16.02
CA LEU A 966 -9.72 -49.59 -15.78
C LEU A 966 -10.49 -48.35 -15.35
N ALA A 967 -9.90 -47.52 -14.48
CA ALA A 967 -10.53 -46.29 -14.02
C ALA A 967 -10.85 -45.36 -15.19
N MET A 968 -9.91 -45.17 -16.12
CA MET A 968 -10.13 -44.38 -17.33
C MET A 968 -11.15 -45.03 -18.27
N ALA A 969 -11.09 -46.36 -18.46
CA ALA A 969 -12.05 -47.10 -19.29
C ALA A 969 -13.51 -46.98 -18.82
N GLU A 970 -13.73 -46.98 -17.49
CA GLU A 970 -15.06 -46.76 -16.90
C GLU A 970 -15.65 -45.37 -17.21
N ALA A 971 -14.80 -44.36 -17.42
CA ALA A 971 -15.25 -43.00 -17.74
C ALA A 971 -15.40 -42.73 -19.24
N LEU A 972 -14.79 -43.53 -20.10
CA LEU A 972 -14.88 -43.36 -21.55
C LEU A 972 -16.29 -43.62 -22.09
N PRO A 973 -16.68 -42.97 -23.21
CA PRO A 973 -17.90 -43.34 -23.93
C PRO A 973 -17.83 -44.78 -24.46
N GLU A 974 -18.94 -45.32 -24.97
CA GLU A 974 -18.98 -46.70 -25.48
C GLU A 974 -18.04 -46.93 -26.67
N ASP A 975 -17.78 -45.90 -27.48
CA ASP A 975 -16.83 -45.93 -28.60
C ASP A 975 -15.39 -45.53 -28.22
N GLY A 976 -15.11 -45.35 -26.92
CA GLY A 976 -13.78 -45.00 -26.44
C GLY A 976 -12.88 -46.21 -26.25
N ARG A 977 -11.55 -45.99 -26.28
CA ARG A 977 -10.56 -47.02 -25.90
C ARG A 977 -9.40 -46.46 -25.06
N VAL A 978 -8.82 -47.35 -24.28
CA VAL A 978 -7.54 -47.20 -23.58
C VAL A 978 -6.53 -48.15 -24.23
N VAL A 979 -5.40 -47.63 -24.70
CA VAL A 979 -4.23 -48.45 -25.07
C VAL A 979 -3.26 -48.35 -23.90
N THR A 980 -2.92 -49.47 -23.28
CA THR A 980 -2.01 -49.52 -22.13
C THR A 980 -0.72 -50.27 -22.46
N LEU A 981 0.42 -49.71 -22.04
CA LEU A 981 1.75 -50.22 -22.33
C LEU A 981 2.39 -50.76 -21.05
N GLU A 982 2.70 -52.05 -21.04
CA GLU A 982 3.35 -52.72 -19.91
C GLU A 982 4.65 -53.39 -20.37
N ARG A 983 5.73 -53.17 -19.63
CA ARG A 983 7.01 -53.77 -19.94
C ARG A 983 7.06 -55.26 -19.57
N GLN A 984 6.40 -55.62 -18.47
CA GLN A 984 6.48 -56.96 -17.87
C GLN A 984 5.25 -57.81 -18.20
N GLU A 985 5.46 -58.91 -18.91
CA GLU A 985 4.39 -59.82 -19.35
C GLU A 985 3.52 -60.32 -18.17
N GLU A 986 4.14 -60.64 -17.03
CA GLU A 986 3.42 -61.12 -15.85
C GLU A 986 2.54 -60.03 -15.20
N ALA A 987 3.00 -58.78 -15.17
CA ALA A 987 2.17 -57.66 -14.71
C ALA A 987 0.98 -57.43 -15.65
N ALA A 988 1.21 -57.52 -16.96
CA ALA A 988 0.15 -57.41 -17.96
C ALA A 988 -0.90 -58.54 -17.84
N LYS A 989 -0.47 -59.78 -17.54
CA LYS A 989 -1.38 -60.90 -17.25
C LYS A 989 -2.25 -60.62 -16.02
N MET A 990 -1.63 -60.15 -14.93
CA MET A 990 -2.36 -59.78 -13.72
C MET A 990 -3.36 -58.65 -13.96
N ALA A 991 -2.98 -57.63 -14.74
CA ALA A 991 -3.90 -56.57 -15.15
C ALA A 991 -5.09 -57.12 -15.95
N ALA A 992 -4.84 -58.02 -16.91
CA ALA A 992 -5.89 -58.65 -17.70
C ALA A 992 -6.86 -59.49 -16.85
N GLU A 993 -6.34 -60.27 -15.90
CA GLU A 993 -7.15 -61.03 -14.94
C GLU A 993 -8.02 -60.11 -14.07
N ASN A 994 -7.45 -59.00 -13.61
CA ASN A 994 -8.12 -57.97 -12.83
C ASN A 994 -9.27 -57.28 -13.57
N TRP A 995 -9.15 -57.08 -14.88
CA TRP A 995 -10.21 -56.48 -15.70
C TRP A 995 -11.29 -57.46 -16.12
N ALA A 996 -11.05 -58.77 -16.08
CA ALA A 996 -11.88 -59.79 -16.72
C ALA A 996 -13.36 -59.74 -16.30
N SER A 997 -13.64 -59.35 -15.06
CA SER A 997 -15.01 -59.23 -14.53
C SER A 997 -15.67 -57.85 -14.77
N SER A 998 -14.94 -56.88 -15.33
CA SER A 998 -15.47 -55.54 -15.58
C SER A 998 -16.22 -55.47 -16.91
N PRO A 999 -17.41 -54.82 -16.96
CA PRO A 999 -18.11 -54.58 -18.22
C PRO A 999 -17.34 -53.66 -19.19
N HIS A 1000 -16.28 -53.01 -18.72
CA HIS A 1000 -15.49 -52.06 -19.51
C HIS A 1000 -14.20 -52.66 -20.08
N VAL A 1001 -13.90 -53.94 -19.85
CA VAL A 1001 -12.68 -54.61 -20.34
C VAL A 1001 -12.53 -54.52 -21.86
N GLY A 1002 -13.65 -54.54 -22.60
CA GLY A 1002 -13.64 -54.41 -24.07
C GLY A 1002 -13.12 -53.07 -24.60
N LYS A 1003 -12.94 -52.06 -23.73
CA LYS A 1003 -12.34 -50.76 -24.06
C LYS A 1003 -10.83 -50.74 -23.86
N ILE A 1004 -10.21 -51.78 -23.29
CA ILE A 1004 -8.79 -51.80 -22.92
C ILE A 1004 -8.00 -52.70 -23.86
N GLU A 1005 -6.97 -52.15 -24.50
CA GLU A 1005 -6.00 -52.84 -25.34
C GLU A 1005 -4.64 -52.83 -24.64
N SER A 1006 -4.16 -54.00 -24.20
CA SER A 1006 -2.84 -54.13 -23.56
C SER A 1006 -1.76 -54.52 -24.57
N ARG A 1007 -0.63 -53.80 -24.56
CA ARG A 1007 0.56 -54.09 -25.37
C ARG A 1007 1.76 -54.30 -24.47
N VAL A 1008 2.41 -55.47 -24.61
CA VAL A 1008 3.58 -55.84 -23.81
C VAL A 1008 4.87 -55.48 -24.57
N GLY A 1009 5.78 -54.74 -23.93
CA GLY A 1009 7.07 -54.36 -24.49
C GLY A 1009 7.64 -53.05 -23.94
N GLU A 1010 8.84 -52.68 -24.40
CA GLU A 1010 9.50 -51.43 -24.00
C GLU A 1010 8.71 -50.20 -24.50
N ALA A 1011 8.41 -49.27 -23.60
CA ALA A 1011 7.53 -48.13 -23.88
C ALA A 1011 7.99 -47.32 -25.11
N GLN A 1012 9.28 -47.00 -25.21
CA GLN A 1012 9.84 -46.23 -26.32
C GLN A 1012 9.60 -46.91 -27.68
N ALA A 1013 9.79 -48.23 -27.76
CA ALA A 1013 9.59 -48.99 -29.00
C ALA A 1013 8.10 -49.08 -29.38
N LEU A 1014 7.23 -49.26 -28.38
CA LEU A 1014 5.78 -49.31 -28.58
C LEU A 1014 5.21 -47.93 -29.00
N LEU A 1015 5.73 -46.83 -28.46
CA LEU A 1015 5.37 -45.48 -28.92
C LEU A 1015 5.75 -45.27 -30.38
N GLN A 1016 6.95 -45.69 -30.81
CA GLN A 1016 7.34 -45.60 -32.22
C GLN A 1016 6.44 -46.45 -33.13
N ALA A 1017 6.07 -47.64 -32.69
CA ALA A 1017 5.13 -48.49 -33.44
C ALA A 1017 3.74 -47.82 -33.56
N LEU A 1018 3.21 -47.25 -32.48
CA LEU A 1018 1.95 -46.50 -32.50
C LEU A 1018 2.02 -45.27 -33.42
N ALA A 1019 3.13 -44.53 -33.39
CA ALA A 1019 3.34 -43.38 -34.27
C ALA A 1019 3.39 -43.81 -35.74
N SER A 1020 4.05 -44.94 -36.05
CA SER A 1020 4.08 -45.49 -37.42
C SER A 1020 2.72 -45.96 -37.92
N GLN A 1021 1.82 -46.32 -37.00
CA GLN A 1021 0.41 -46.66 -37.29
C GLN A 1021 -0.47 -45.41 -37.47
N GLY A 1022 0.09 -44.21 -37.30
CA GLY A 1022 -0.65 -42.95 -37.39
C GLY A 1022 -1.60 -42.72 -36.22
N GLU A 1023 -1.34 -43.34 -35.07
CA GLU A 1023 -2.17 -43.17 -33.87
C GLU A 1023 -1.98 -41.79 -33.23
N SER A 1024 -3.01 -41.35 -32.54
CA SER A 1024 -3.00 -40.11 -31.74
C SER A 1024 -4.06 -40.20 -30.64
N PHE A 1025 -3.77 -39.58 -29.50
CA PHE A 1025 -4.50 -39.76 -28.26
C PHE A 1025 -4.93 -38.41 -27.67
N ASP A 1026 -6.12 -38.41 -27.07
CA ASP A 1026 -6.74 -37.25 -26.41
C ASP A 1026 -6.15 -37.02 -25.01
N LEU A 1027 -5.80 -38.12 -24.32
CA LEU A 1027 -5.24 -38.15 -22.98
C LEU A 1027 -4.08 -39.15 -22.94
N VAL A 1028 -2.96 -38.76 -22.36
CA VAL A 1028 -1.85 -39.65 -22.04
C VAL A 1028 -1.63 -39.66 -20.53
N PHE A 1029 -1.63 -40.83 -19.91
CA PHE A 1029 -1.19 -41.02 -18.52
C PHE A 1029 0.20 -41.68 -18.52
N LEU A 1030 1.14 -41.08 -17.79
CA LEU A 1030 2.53 -41.53 -17.74
C LEU A 1030 2.91 -41.88 -16.30
N ASP A 1031 3.08 -43.18 -16.05
CA ASP A 1031 3.48 -43.73 -14.75
C ASP A 1031 4.47 -44.90 -14.96
N VAL A 1032 5.72 -44.55 -15.25
CA VAL A 1032 6.81 -45.51 -15.47
C VAL A 1032 8.02 -45.19 -14.59
N ASP A 1033 9.18 -45.73 -14.92
CA ASP A 1033 10.44 -45.34 -14.29
C ASP A 1033 10.81 -43.90 -14.65
N LYS A 1034 11.01 -43.09 -13.60
CA LYS A 1034 11.18 -41.63 -13.67
C LYS A 1034 12.39 -41.19 -14.52
N PRO A 1035 13.54 -41.91 -14.59
CA PRO A 1035 14.65 -41.55 -15.48
C PRO A 1035 14.26 -41.45 -16.96
N GLY A 1036 13.23 -42.19 -17.40
CA GLY A 1036 12.76 -42.19 -18.78
C GLY A 1036 11.70 -41.12 -19.10
N TYR A 1037 11.17 -40.43 -18.08
CA TYR A 1037 10.01 -39.54 -18.23
C TYR A 1037 10.20 -38.47 -19.31
N PHE A 1038 11.32 -37.75 -19.25
CA PHE A 1038 11.53 -36.64 -20.17
C PHE A 1038 11.69 -37.10 -21.63
N ALA A 1039 12.37 -38.23 -21.87
CA ALA A 1039 12.52 -38.79 -23.21
C ALA A 1039 11.18 -39.28 -23.79
N LEU A 1040 10.33 -39.89 -22.97
CA LEU A 1040 8.98 -40.31 -23.38
C LEU A 1040 8.09 -39.11 -23.67
N TYR A 1041 8.15 -38.06 -22.84
CA TYR A 1041 7.47 -36.79 -23.09
C TYR A 1041 7.88 -36.19 -24.44
N GLN A 1042 9.18 -36.08 -24.73
CA GLN A 1042 9.67 -35.58 -26.02
C GLN A 1042 9.11 -36.38 -27.18
N THR A 1043 9.14 -37.71 -27.07
CA THR A 1043 8.61 -38.62 -28.10
C THR A 1043 7.13 -38.39 -28.35
N LEU A 1044 6.31 -38.25 -27.29
CA LEU A 1044 4.87 -37.99 -27.41
C LEU A 1044 4.58 -36.67 -28.15
N MET A 1045 5.38 -35.64 -27.88
CA MET A 1045 5.24 -34.32 -28.49
C MET A 1045 5.67 -34.32 -29.96
N GLU A 1046 6.85 -34.88 -30.26
CA GLU A 1046 7.47 -34.89 -31.59
C GLU A 1046 6.71 -35.77 -32.59
N THR A 1047 6.20 -36.91 -32.15
CA THR A 1047 5.49 -37.85 -33.02
C THR A 1047 4.01 -37.51 -33.21
N GLY A 1048 3.47 -36.57 -32.42
CA GLY A 1048 2.04 -36.22 -32.44
C GLY A 1048 1.12 -37.25 -31.78
N LEU A 1049 1.70 -38.20 -31.02
CA LEU A 1049 0.93 -39.18 -30.25
C LEU A 1049 0.05 -38.51 -29.20
N LEU A 1050 0.53 -37.46 -28.55
CA LEU A 1050 -0.34 -36.53 -27.83
C LEU A 1050 -0.84 -35.48 -28.81
N ARG A 1051 -2.14 -35.46 -29.14
CA ARG A 1051 -2.65 -34.46 -30.09
C ARG A 1051 -2.57 -33.04 -29.54
N VAL A 1052 -2.58 -32.06 -30.44
CA VAL A 1052 -2.85 -30.67 -30.07
C VAL A 1052 -4.23 -30.55 -29.43
N GLY A 1053 -4.29 -29.87 -28.29
CA GLY A 1053 -5.45 -29.81 -27.42
C GLY A 1053 -5.69 -31.09 -26.60
N GLY A 1054 -4.72 -32.00 -26.55
CA GLY A 1054 -4.72 -33.19 -25.70
C GLY A 1054 -4.12 -32.90 -24.31
N LEU A 1055 -4.42 -33.77 -23.35
CA LEU A 1055 -3.93 -33.67 -21.98
C LEU A 1055 -2.88 -34.75 -21.68
N LEU A 1056 -1.80 -34.38 -21.03
CA LEU A 1056 -0.83 -35.28 -20.42
C LEU A 1056 -1.00 -35.23 -18.90
N ALA A 1057 -1.09 -36.38 -18.26
CA ALA A 1057 -1.07 -36.53 -16.82
C ALA A 1057 0.14 -37.41 -16.44
N VAL A 1058 1.00 -36.93 -15.56
CA VAL A 1058 2.25 -37.64 -15.17
C VAL A 1058 2.28 -37.84 -13.68
N ASP A 1059 2.47 -39.09 -13.25
CA ASP A 1059 2.47 -39.48 -11.84
C ASP A 1059 3.85 -39.39 -11.17
N ASN A 1060 3.81 -39.14 -9.86
CA ASN A 1060 4.90 -38.97 -8.91
C ASN A 1060 5.91 -37.87 -9.28
N THR A 1061 5.43 -36.71 -9.74
CA THR A 1061 6.31 -35.62 -10.17
C THR A 1061 6.94 -34.82 -9.02
N MET A 1062 6.46 -34.96 -7.78
CA MET A 1062 7.18 -34.49 -6.58
C MET A 1062 8.13 -35.54 -6.01
N TYR A 1063 7.94 -36.81 -6.37
CA TYR A 1063 8.74 -38.00 -6.00
C TYR A 1063 9.29 -37.96 -4.56
N LYS A 1064 8.49 -38.43 -3.59
CA LYS A 1064 8.80 -38.45 -2.14
C LYS A 1064 9.31 -37.12 -1.56
N GLY A 1065 9.17 -36.02 -2.29
CA GLY A 1065 9.68 -34.71 -1.92
C GLY A 1065 11.21 -34.62 -1.89
N GLU A 1066 11.96 -35.49 -2.58
CA GLU A 1066 13.43 -35.50 -2.51
C GLU A 1066 14.04 -34.13 -2.82
N GLU A 1067 13.52 -33.42 -3.84
CA GLU A 1067 13.96 -32.07 -4.21
C GLU A 1067 13.68 -31.00 -3.13
N LEU A 1068 12.69 -31.23 -2.26
CA LEU A 1068 12.36 -30.32 -1.15
C LEU A 1068 13.34 -30.44 0.02
N THR A 1069 14.01 -31.58 0.17
CA THR A 1069 14.88 -31.87 1.32
C THR A 1069 16.31 -31.39 1.14
N GLY A 1070 16.72 -31.03 -0.08
CA GLY A 1070 18.08 -30.60 -0.40
C GLY A 1070 19.15 -31.71 -0.31
N GLU A 1071 18.74 -32.97 -0.18
CA GLU A 1071 19.64 -34.13 -0.17
C GLU A 1071 20.09 -34.54 -1.60
N ARG A 1072 21.03 -35.49 -1.69
CA ARG A 1072 21.44 -36.07 -2.98
C ARG A 1072 20.27 -36.86 -3.57
N LEU A 1073 19.75 -36.39 -4.70
CA LEU A 1073 18.64 -37.04 -5.40
C LEU A 1073 19.00 -38.48 -5.83
N SER A 1074 18.00 -39.37 -5.74
CA SER A 1074 18.05 -40.66 -6.39
C SER A 1074 17.91 -40.53 -7.91
N LEU A 1075 18.20 -41.60 -8.67
CA LEU A 1075 17.98 -41.59 -10.12
C LEU A 1075 16.52 -41.24 -10.50
N ASN A 1076 15.56 -41.65 -9.68
CA ASN A 1076 14.15 -41.32 -9.88
C ASN A 1076 13.86 -39.85 -9.58
N GLY A 1077 14.43 -39.30 -8.50
CA GLY A 1077 14.33 -37.87 -8.18
C GLY A 1077 14.96 -37.00 -9.28
N GLU A 1078 16.10 -37.41 -9.82
CA GLU A 1078 16.73 -36.74 -10.97
C GLU A 1078 15.83 -36.77 -12.21
N GLY A 1079 15.19 -37.91 -12.50
CA GLY A 1079 14.26 -38.07 -13.61
C GLY A 1079 13.00 -37.21 -13.49
N ALA A 1080 12.39 -37.17 -12.30
CA ALA A 1080 11.22 -36.32 -12.01
C ALA A 1080 11.57 -34.83 -12.17
N ARG A 1081 12.71 -34.39 -11.61
CA ARG A 1081 13.20 -33.02 -11.77
C ARG A 1081 13.48 -32.66 -13.23
N ALA A 1082 14.10 -33.57 -13.99
CA ALA A 1082 14.39 -33.35 -15.41
C ALA A 1082 13.10 -33.15 -16.23
N LEU A 1083 12.06 -33.95 -15.96
CA LEU A 1083 10.75 -33.75 -16.57
C LEU A 1083 10.14 -32.41 -16.15
N ASN A 1084 10.10 -32.10 -14.85
CA ASN A 1084 9.49 -30.86 -14.34
C ASN A 1084 10.14 -29.61 -14.96
N ALA A 1085 11.47 -29.57 -15.01
CA ALA A 1085 12.22 -28.50 -15.65
C ALA A 1085 11.96 -28.45 -17.16
N GLY A 1086 11.88 -29.61 -17.81
CA GLY A 1086 11.57 -29.74 -19.23
C GLY A 1086 10.19 -29.20 -19.60
N LEU A 1087 9.15 -29.56 -18.84
CA LEU A 1087 7.80 -29.06 -19.04
C LEU A 1087 7.70 -27.55 -18.76
N LEU A 1088 8.46 -27.03 -17.79
CA LEU A 1088 8.47 -25.59 -17.48
C LEU A 1088 9.10 -24.76 -18.60
N ALA A 1089 10.07 -25.33 -19.30
CA ALA A 1089 10.77 -24.67 -20.40
C ALA A 1089 10.07 -24.82 -21.77
N ASP A 1090 9.04 -25.67 -21.88
CA ASP A 1090 8.38 -25.99 -23.14
C ASP A 1090 7.10 -25.17 -23.32
N ASP A 1091 7.13 -24.20 -24.23
CA ASP A 1091 6.03 -23.27 -24.51
C ASP A 1091 4.82 -23.93 -25.21
N ARG A 1092 4.97 -25.18 -25.68
CA ARG A 1092 3.89 -25.95 -26.30
C ARG A 1092 2.86 -26.45 -25.30
N VAL A 1093 3.14 -26.38 -24.00
CA VAL A 1093 2.26 -26.91 -22.95
C VAL A 1093 1.86 -25.86 -21.91
N LEU A 1094 0.63 -25.93 -21.44
CA LEU A 1094 0.13 -25.24 -20.26
C LEU A 1094 -0.01 -26.26 -19.13
N GLN A 1095 0.74 -26.11 -18.03
CA GLN A 1095 0.80 -27.14 -16.99
C GLN A 1095 0.49 -26.65 -15.57
N VAL A 1096 0.08 -27.60 -14.72
CA VAL A 1096 -0.10 -27.46 -13.27
C VAL A 1096 0.31 -28.75 -12.55
N MET A 1097 1.03 -28.63 -11.44
CA MET A 1097 1.36 -29.75 -10.56
C MET A 1097 0.38 -29.79 -9.37
N LEU A 1098 -0.24 -30.94 -9.13
CA LEU A 1098 -1.21 -31.15 -8.06
C LEU A 1098 -0.57 -31.94 -6.90
N PRO A 1099 -0.71 -31.52 -5.63
CA PRO A 1099 -0.21 -32.25 -4.45
C PRO A 1099 -1.13 -33.42 -4.08
N LEU A 1100 -1.47 -34.25 -5.07
CA LEU A 1100 -2.21 -35.49 -4.88
C LEU A 1100 -1.19 -36.63 -4.81
N ARG A 1101 -1.14 -37.34 -3.67
CA ARG A 1101 -0.12 -38.37 -3.38
C ARG A 1101 1.30 -37.80 -3.58
N ASP A 1102 2.17 -38.49 -4.33
CA ASP A 1102 3.55 -38.11 -4.63
C ASP A 1102 3.68 -37.05 -5.76
N GLY A 1103 2.60 -36.34 -6.05
CA GLY A 1103 2.53 -35.28 -7.05
C GLY A 1103 2.05 -35.78 -8.40
N LEU A 1104 1.05 -35.11 -8.96
CA LEU A 1104 0.52 -35.39 -10.31
C LEU A 1104 0.60 -34.12 -11.16
N THR A 1105 1.39 -34.13 -12.23
CA THR A 1105 1.46 -32.99 -13.16
C THR A 1105 0.48 -33.17 -14.31
N LEU A 1106 -0.36 -32.18 -14.54
CA LEU A 1106 -1.23 -32.08 -15.71
C LEU A 1106 -0.64 -31.07 -16.69
N ALA A 1107 -0.48 -31.44 -17.95
CA ALA A 1107 0.04 -30.58 -19.01
C ALA A 1107 -0.87 -30.65 -20.25
N PHE A 1108 -1.48 -29.52 -20.60
CA PHE A 1108 -2.34 -29.37 -21.77
C PHE A 1108 -1.51 -28.89 -22.97
N ARG A 1109 -1.51 -29.65 -24.07
CA ARG A 1109 -0.78 -29.29 -25.29
C ARG A 1109 -1.53 -28.20 -26.06
N GLN A 1110 -0.94 -27.02 -26.19
CA GLN A 1110 -1.55 -25.85 -26.81
C GLN A 1110 -1.41 -25.81 -28.34
N HIS A 1111 -0.26 -26.23 -28.87
CA HIS A 1111 0.04 -26.19 -30.31
C HIS A 1111 0.89 -27.36 -30.82
#